data_AF-A0AA38XSF1-F1
#
_entry.id   AF-A0AA38XSF1-F1
#
_cell.length_a   1.000
_cell.length_b   1.000
_cell.length_c   1.000
_cell.angle_alpha   90.00
_cell.angle_beta   90.00
_cell.angle_gamma   90.00
#
_symmetry.space_group_name_H-M   'P 1'
#
loop_
_entity.id
_entity.type
_entity.pdbx_description
1 polymer ?
#
loop_
_entity_poly.entity_id
_entity_poly.type
_entity_poly.pdbx_seq_one_letter_code
_entity_poly.pdbx_strand_id
1 'polypeptide(L)'
;GVGVIALLMIVPAVIGSALHWPRVRLHARDLRFWLAPLAFVLAIALWLVPMVMTALATRSGDYLAYMDDILFRQTAKRYAQSWDHHQPWWYFLATMPSMWIPAFLAVPWAIPAWRRRLQRRDARYLLLLGWWALIVLFFSIPNGKRDVYILPALPMFCLALAPLLPGLLRRRDVQWLLGAFTLLLSLGTLAAGLAALLGKPGFETRLMQTRGIGNGEMNALAWAAMAMGGWGMASLLLFGRGRRQLALVSTLTAVWVLYSLIGYPLLNDSSSARGLMRHTGQRIGADAELGLVAWKEQNLLMADRPAATFGFNEPWDAQLAAAVEWQQLAPRRRWLLVHEDALLPCIDRNRAELAGIANRRRWWLVPAAAVQGRCVASADERERERRLQHCPSGAKGSKTSAWDRPCRCSRSFRRIVAKLFDVAVSQHNLESTTGDPLGVPVGGRPRAAHWLAQIGLFCMPALVLTIPINLLPYGLVLLVTTLMAPELLWRARHMEAQPIRALTWLTLAVLALGVLSMVVFEHGLRNVDNRSRFLVIPWIALWVCALRPDMRWLWRGAFAGLLGTFALALLQVLGGAARAELSTNAIVLADIVVMLMVLLVFCRPSRRWSLVIVGTAAGCGTIILTGSRGVFAALLALLVVLALSLRWRTGVARLSVLAGMLAIAATLLLSVPELRHQVRLTELHSDVQRMEQGDSDSSAGARVERLQVAWDTFLDHPLIGVGVGHFDNAMQRVPICREDPQEQRCHLGHAHNDVAEWAATQGVPGLLLLLAVYGVPLWVFVRLHRRSGHATFRGPAAAGVMVVVSYILCGLTQSMFAHQMTASFYVTIVGLLTGLSIVEGARHRAKNAR
;
A
#
# COMPACT_ATOMS: atom_id res chain seq x y z
N GLY A 1 9.65 -10.56 25.33
CA GLY A 1 9.74 -9.46 24.35
C GLY A 1 9.85 -8.11 25.04
N VAL A 2 10.49 -7.11 24.42
CA VAL A 2 10.84 -5.82 25.06
C VAL A 2 9.66 -4.83 25.15
N GLY A 3 8.40 -5.26 24.99
CA GLY A 3 7.23 -4.38 24.98
C GLY A 3 7.05 -3.51 26.23
N VAL A 4 7.66 -3.93 27.35
CA VAL A 4 7.72 -3.18 28.62
C VAL A 4 8.38 -1.81 28.46
N ILE A 5 9.22 -1.59 27.44
CA ILE A 5 9.84 -0.28 27.17
C ILE A 5 8.82 0.82 26.88
N ALA A 6 7.60 0.47 26.47
CA ALA A 6 6.50 1.44 26.34
C ALA A 6 6.19 2.14 27.69
N LEU A 7 6.35 1.42 28.81
CA LEU A 7 6.15 1.95 30.15
C LEU A 7 7.21 2.96 30.57
N LEU A 8 8.37 3.03 29.87
CA LEU A 8 9.36 4.08 30.12
C LEU A 8 8.79 5.49 29.89
N MET A 9 7.65 5.62 29.18
CA MET A 9 6.94 6.91 28.99
C MET A 9 6.39 7.46 30.31
N ILE A 10 6.16 6.59 31.30
CA ILE A 10 5.71 6.99 32.64
C ILE A 10 6.80 7.82 33.33
N VAL A 11 8.09 7.52 33.10
CA VAL A 11 9.20 8.24 33.74
C VAL A 11 9.19 9.75 33.45
N PRO A 12 9.19 10.24 32.18
CA PRO A 12 9.10 11.66 31.91
C PRO A 12 7.74 12.25 32.32
N ALA A 13 6.67 11.46 32.39
CA ALA A 13 5.38 11.90 32.92
C ALA A 13 5.41 12.13 34.44
N VAL A 14 6.07 11.25 35.20
CA VAL A 14 6.34 11.40 36.64
C VAL A 14 7.17 12.64 36.88
N ILE A 15 8.28 12.81 36.16
CA ILE A 15 9.14 13.98 36.28
C ILE A 15 8.36 15.26 35.96
N GLY A 16 7.59 15.26 34.86
CA GLY A 16 6.75 16.41 34.50
C GLY A 16 5.69 16.74 35.54
N SER A 17 5.04 15.72 36.13
CA SER A 17 4.04 15.90 37.19
C SER A 17 4.68 16.41 38.48
N ALA A 18 5.81 15.83 38.91
CA ALA A 18 6.53 16.22 40.12
C ALA A 18 7.10 17.64 40.02
N LEU A 19 7.58 18.04 38.85
CA LEU A 19 8.07 19.39 38.57
C LEU A 19 6.96 20.39 38.20
N HIS A 20 5.68 20.00 38.35
CA HIS A 20 4.51 20.85 38.14
C HIS A 20 4.47 21.47 36.73
N TRP A 21 4.82 20.68 35.71
CA TRP A 21 4.74 21.14 34.32
C TRP A 21 3.29 21.35 33.88
N PRO A 22 2.99 22.42 33.10
CA PRO A 22 1.65 22.68 32.64
C PRO A 22 1.06 21.51 31.85
N ARG A 23 -0.16 21.10 32.21
CA ARG A 23 -0.95 20.05 31.53
C ARG A 23 -0.37 18.62 31.64
N VAL A 24 0.53 18.36 32.60
CA VAL A 24 0.95 17.00 32.98
C VAL A 24 0.54 16.77 34.42
N ARG A 25 -0.35 15.80 34.63
CA ARG A 25 -0.73 15.33 35.97
C ARG A 25 -0.90 13.82 35.94
N LEU A 26 -0.24 13.14 36.86
CA LEU A 26 -0.50 11.73 37.11
C LEU A 26 -1.69 11.60 38.06
N HIS A 27 -2.72 10.92 37.60
CA HIS A 27 -3.92 10.66 38.39
C HIS A 27 -3.82 9.27 39.04
N ALA A 28 -2.69 8.96 39.69
CA ALA A 28 -2.47 7.64 40.29
C ALA A 28 -3.49 7.28 41.38
N ARG A 29 -4.19 8.28 41.93
CA ARG A 29 -5.31 8.10 42.87
C ARG A 29 -6.65 7.76 42.19
N ASP A 30 -6.76 7.95 40.87
CA ASP A 30 -7.94 7.55 40.09
C ASP A 30 -7.75 6.10 39.61
N LEU A 31 -8.72 5.23 39.92
CA LEU A 31 -8.71 3.83 39.48
C LEU A 31 -8.59 3.69 37.95
N ARG A 32 -9.09 4.67 37.19
CA ARG A 32 -8.99 4.68 35.72
C ARG A 32 -7.55 4.74 35.21
N PHE A 33 -6.63 5.32 35.99
CA PHE A 33 -5.21 5.35 35.66
C PHE A 33 -4.61 3.94 35.60
N TRP A 34 -5.05 3.06 36.50
CA TRP A 34 -4.54 1.69 36.62
C TRP A 34 -5.08 0.73 35.56
N LEU A 35 -6.13 1.10 34.83
CA LEU A 35 -6.68 0.29 33.74
C LEU A 35 -5.65 0.00 32.64
N ALA A 36 -4.79 0.97 32.29
CA ALA A 36 -3.79 0.79 31.24
C ALA A 36 -2.63 -0.15 31.66
N PRO A 37 -1.98 0.03 32.82
CA PRO A 37 -1.04 -0.95 33.37
C PRO A 37 -1.67 -2.34 33.56
N LEU A 38 -2.90 -2.41 34.06
CA LEU A 38 -3.61 -3.67 34.25
C LEU A 38 -3.87 -4.37 32.92
N ALA A 39 -4.35 -3.66 31.90
CA ALA A 39 -4.54 -4.22 30.56
C ALA A 39 -3.23 -4.72 29.94
N PHE A 40 -2.12 -4.01 30.19
CA PHE A 40 -0.79 -4.45 29.74
C PHE A 40 -0.35 -5.74 30.45
N VAL A 41 -0.52 -5.85 31.77
CA VAL A 41 -0.23 -7.07 32.52
C VAL A 41 -1.14 -8.23 32.09
N LEU A 42 -2.43 -7.97 31.87
CA LEU A 42 -3.38 -8.96 31.38
C LEU A 42 -2.97 -9.50 30.01
N ALA A 43 -2.52 -8.62 29.10
CA ALA A 43 -2.02 -9.04 27.79
C ALA A 43 -0.77 -9.93 27.90
N ILE A 44 0.13 -9.66 28.84
CA ILE A 44 1.28 -10.53 29.12
C ILE A 44 0.79 -11.88 29.68
N ALA A 45 -0.15 -11.84 30.64
CA ALA A 45 -0.67 -13.04 31.29
C ALA A 45 -1.39 -13.97 30.30
N LEU A 46 -2.14 -13.42 29.33
CA LEU A 46 -2.84 -14.20 28.30
C LEU A 46 -1.92 -15.09 27.47
N TRP A 47 -0.64 -14.73 27.32
CA TRP A 47 0.35 -15.58 26.67
C TRP A 47 1.18 -16.38 27.69
N LEU A 48 1.65 -15.73 28.75
CA LEU A 48 2.57 -16.31 29.72
C LEU A 48 1.92 -17.45 30.51
N VAL A 49 0.68 -17.27 30.98
CA VAL A 49 -0.01 -18.24 31.84
C VAL A 49 -0.30 -19.53 31.08
N PRO A 50 -0.90 -19.53 29.87
CA PRO A 50 -1.08 -20.76 29.10
C PRO A 50 0.25 -21.45 28.76
N MET A 51 1.28 -20.69 28.38
CA MET A 51 2.59 -21.26 28.04
C MET A 51 3.22 -21.98 29.23
N VAL A 52 3.26 -21.33 30.40
CA VAL A 52 3.82 -21.93 31.63
C VAL A 52 2.98 -23.10 32.10
N MET A 53 1.65 -22.97 32.12
CA MET A 53 0.77 -24.08 32.52
C MET A 53 0.95 -25.29 31.61
N THR A 54 1.05 -25.09 30.29
CA THR A 54 1.29 -26.18 29.34
C THR A 54 2.65 -26.83 29.57
N ALA A 55 3.72 -26.04 29.69
CA ALA A 55 5.05 -26.57 29.92
C ALA A 55 5.17 -27.39 31.23
N LEU A 56 4.55 -26.91 32.31
CA LEU A 56 4.55 -27.60 33.59
C LEU A 56 3.61 -28.82 33.62
N ALA A 57 2.47 -28.76 32.92
CA ALA A 57 1.51 -29.87 32.86
C ALA A 57 2.04 -31.03 32.00
N THR A 58 2.68 -30.73 30.86
CA THR A 58 3.23 -31.76 29.95
C THR A 58 4.44 -32.49 30.53
N ARG A 59 5.23 -31.82 31.40
CA ARG A 59 6.46 -32.36 32.04
C ARG A 59 7.49 -32.97 31.07
N SER A 60 7.48 -32.58 29.79
CA SER A 60 8.51 -33.00 28.84
C SER A 60 9.77 -32.14 28.98
N GLY A 61 10.94 -32.77 28.80
CA GLY A 61 12.23 -32.07 28.86
C GLY A 61 12.30 -30.89 27.88
N ASP A 62 11.75 -31.06 26.68
CA ASP A 62 11.77 -30.05 25.62
C ASP A 62 10.94 -28.80 25.98
N TYR A 63 9.76 -28.97 26.60
CA TYR A 63 8.91 -27.84 26.97
C TYR A 63 9.49 -27.05 28.14
N LEU A 64 10.08 -27.75 29.11
CA LEU A 64 10.79 -27.11 30.21
C LEU A 64 12.04 -26.36 29.72
N ALA A 65 12.80 -26.95 28.80
CA ALA A 65 13.94 -26.29 28.16
C ALA A 65 13.52 -25.06 27.34
N TYR A 66 12.43 -25.15 26.57
CA TYR A 66 11.87 -24.01 25.84
C TYR A 66 11.45 -22.88 26.79
N MET A 67 10.77 -23.21 27.89
CA MET A 67 10.34 -22.23 28.90
C MET A 67 11.54 -21.51 29.52
N ASP A 68 12.59 -22.24 29.91
CA ASP A 68 13.82 -21.63 30.45
C ASP A 68 14.54 -20.75 29.41
N ASP A 69 14.63 -21.24 28.17
CA ASP A 69 15.26 -20.51 27.07
C ASP A 69 14.55 -19.18 26.80
N ILE A 70 13.22 -19.20 26.62
CA ILE A 70 12.46 -18.00 26.23
C ILE A 70 12.36 -16.96 27.37
N LEU A 71 12.14 -17.41 28.61
CA LEU A 71 11.94 -16.52 29.76
C LEU A 71 13.26 -15.96 30.27
N PHE A 72 14.29 -16.80 30.38
CA PHE A 72 15.54 -16.41 31.04
C PHE A 72 16.66 -16.20 30.04
N ARG A 73 16.92 -17.16 29.12
CA ARG A 73 18.07 -17.05 28.21
C ARG A 73 17.91 -15.94 27.18
N GLN A 74 16.77 -15.88 26.48
CA GLN A 74 16.50 -14.92 25.40
C GLN A 74 16.15 -13.52 25.90
N THR A 75 15.75 -13.39 27.17
CA THR A 75 15.32 -12.10 27.75
C THR A 75 16.37 -11.55 28.71
N ALA A 76 16.58 -12.18 29.86
CA ALA A 76 17.44 -11.66 30.92
C ALA A 76 18.93 -11.89 30.61
N LYS A 77 19.32 -13.13 30.32
CA LYS A 77 20.73 -13.46 30.04
C LYS A 77 21.22 -12.77 28.78
N ARG A 78 20.41 -12.73 27.70
CA ARG A 78 20.76 -12.00 26.47
C ARG A 78 20.97 -10.49 26.68
N TYR A 79 20.25 -9.86 27.61
CA TYR A 79 20.39 -8.44 27.92
C TYR A 79 21.62 -8.17 28.80
N ALA A 80 21.88 -9.02 29.81
CA ALA A 80 23.00 -8.86 30.75
C ALA A 80 24.35 -9.35 30.19
N GLN A 81 24.32 -10.45 29.43
CA GLN A 81 25.46 -11.18 28.87
C GLN A 81 25.18 -11.43 27.39
N SER A 82 25.22 -10.38 26.58
CA SER A 82 25.08 -10.53 25.14
C SER A 82 26.24 -11.36 24.59
N TRP A 83 25.91 -12.42 23.86
CA TRP A 83 26.83 -13.36 23.22
C TRP A 83 27.10 -13.01 21.73
N ASP A 84 26.37 -12.00 21.20
CA ASP A 84 26.41 -11.61 19.79
C ASP A 84 26.30 -10.09 19.61
N HIS A 85 26.83 -9.59 18.49
CA HIS A 85 26.74 -8.20 18.04
C HIS A 85 27.29 -7.16 19.02
N HIS A 86 28.47 -7.40 19.59
CA HIS A 86 29.13 -6.45 20.49
C HIS A 86 29.40 -5.12 19.79
N GLN A 87 28.91 -4.03 20.38
CA GLN A 87 29.06 -2.67 19.86
C GLN A 87 29.26 -1.68 21.01
N PRO A 88 29.97 -0.55 20.78
CA PRO A 88 30.23 0.44 21.81
C PRO A 88 28.93 1.10 22.33
N TRP A 89 28.98 1.70 23.52
CA TRP A 89 27.82 2.36 24.13
C TRP A 89 27.23 3.50 23.28
N TRP A 90 28.08 4.18 22.49
CA TRP A 90 27.71 5.27 21.58
C TRP A 90 27.20 4.80 20.20
N TYR A 91 27.13 3.49 19.96
CA TYR A 91 26.76 2.90 18.66
C TYR A 91 25.52 3.56 18.04
N PHE A 92 24.43 3.69 18.78
CA PHE A 92 23.18 4.27 18.28
C PHE A 92 23.27 5.75 17.93
N LEU A 93 24.17 6.52 18.57
CA LEU A 93 24.42 7.92 18.21
C LEU A 93 25.06 8.02 16.81
N ALA A 94 25.82 7.01 16.40
CA ALA A 94 26.37 6.91 15.05
C ALA A 94 25.37 6.33 14.04
N THR A 95 24.46 5.45 14.47
CA THR A 95 23.45 4.82 13.61
C THR A 95 22.30 5.76 13.23
N MET A 96 21.81 6.59 14.17
CA MET A 96 20.68 7.49 13.90
C MET A 96 20.92 8.45 12.72
N PRO A 97 22.08 9.13 12.60
CA PRO A 97 22.37 10.00 11.47
C PRO A 97 22.35 9.33 10.10
N SER A 98 22.61 8.02 10.00
CA SER A 98 22.61 7.31 8.71
C SER A 98 21.24 6.70 8.40
N MET A 99 20.59 6.10 9.39
CA MET A 99 19.34 5.36 9.20
C MET A 99 18.08 6.23 9.26
N TRP A 100 18.13 7.41 9.92
CA TRP A 100 16.96 8.28 10.10
C TRP A 100 16.97 9.51 9.17
N ILE A 101 17.79 9.47 8.12
CA ILE A 101 17.70 10.42 7.01
C ILE A 101 16.34 10.22 6.30
N PRO A 102 15.64 11.30 5.91
CA PRO A 102 16.10 12.69 5.92
C PRO A 102 15.77 13.46 7.21
N ALA A 103 14.99 12.90 8.14
CA ALA A 103 14.54 13.61 9.33
C ALA A 103 15.73 14.11 10.18
N PHE A 104 16.80 13.33 10.26
CA PHE A 104 18.01 13.69 10.99
C PHE A 104 18.72 14.94 10.43
N LEU A 105 18.56 15.26 9.14
CA LEU A 105 19.15 16.46 8.53
C LEU A 105 18.63 17.76 9.17
N ALA A 106 17.43 17.75 9.75
CA ALA A 106 16.85 18.92 10.40
C ALA A 106 17.31 19.12 11.86
N VAL A 107 17.99 18.14 12.45
CA VAL A 107 18.40 18.11 13.87
C VAL A 107 19.23 19.33 14.30
N PRO A 108 20.21 19.83 13.52
CA PRO A 108 21.00 21.00 13.92
C PRO A 108 20.14 22.24 14.24
N TRP A 109 19.00 22.41 13.56
CA TRP A 109 18.06 23.49 13.83
C TRP A 109 16.96 23.11 14.81
N ALA A 110 16.65 21.83 14.95
CA ALA A 110 15.66 21.32 15.89
C ALA A 110 16.16 21.40 17.34
N ILE A 111 17.43 21.07 17.62
CA ILE A 111 18.00 21.06 18.98
C ILE A 111 17.79 22.41 19.71
N PRO A 112 18.17 23.58 19.14
CA PRO A 112 17.92 24.87 19.80
C PRO A 112 16.43 25.17 20.00
N ALA A 113 15.57 24.72 19.09
CA ALA A 113 14.13 24.90 19.21
C ALA A 113 13.54 24.01 20.33
N TRP A 114 13.94 22.74 20.40
CA TRP A 114 13.57 21.81 21.46
C TRP A 114 14.05 22.30 22.83
N ARG A 115 15.30 22.78 22.94
CA ARG A 115 15.83 23.38 24.17
C ARG A 115 14.96 24.53 24.66
N ARG A 116 14.59 25.46 23.77
CA ARG A 116 13.68 26.58 24.12
C ARG A 116 12.28 26.11 24.55
N ARG A 117 11.76 25.05 23.94
CA ARG A 117 10.45 24.47 24.31
C ARG A 117 10.49 23.80 25.67
N LEU A 118 11.55 23.04 25.97
CA LEU A 118 11.78 22.43 27.28
C LEU A 118 11.99 23.48 28.36
N GLN A 119 12.74 24.56 28.09
CA GLN A 119 12.90 25.70 29.00
C GLN A 119 11.56 26.39 29.32
N ARG A 120 10.64 26.43 28.34
CA ARG A 120 9.26 26.92 28.52
C ARG A 120 8.33 25.89 29.16
N ARG A 121 8.86 24.77 29.67
CA ARG A 121 8.12 23.67 30.29
C ARG A 121 7.01 23.11 29.38
N ASP A 122 7.26 23.01 28.07
CA ASP A 122 6.31 22.37 27.14
C ASP A 122 6.37 20.85 27.27
N ALA A 123 5.44 20.30 28.05
CA ALA A 123 5.32 18.88 28.36
C ALA A 123 5.36 17.92 27.18
N ARG A 124 4.84 18.34 26.02
CA ARG A 124 4.82 17.50 24.82
C ARG A 124 6.24 17.12 24.39
N TYR A 125 7.18 18.04 24.50
CA TYR A 125 8.58 17.79 24.17
C TYR A 125 9.29 16.99 25.26
N LEU A 126 8.94 17.19 26.55
CA LEU A 126 9.48 16.38 27.64
C LEU A 126 9.12 14.91 27.48
N LEU A 127 7.85 14.61 27.21
CA LEU A 127 7.39 13.23 27.03
C LEU A 127 8.04 12.58 25.81
N LEU A 128 7.97 13.23 24.65
CA LEU A 128 8.49 12.67 23.39
C LEU A 128 10.00 12.50 23.40
N LEU A 129 10.75 13.54 23.78
CA LEU A 129 12.22 13.50 23.79
C LEU A 129 12.75 12.71 24.98
N GLY A 130 12.09 12.79 26.14
CA GLY A 130 12.46 12.01 27.32
C GLY A 130 12.30 10.52 27.08
N TRP A 131 11.18 10.09 26.50
CA TRP A 131 11.00 8.68 26.13
C TRP A 131 12.00 8.23 25.05
N TRP A 132 12.18 9.03 24.00
CA TRP A 132 13.20 8.76 22.98
C TRP A 132 14.59 8.57 23.60
N ALA A 133 15.01 9.45 24.52
CA ALA A 133 16.28 9.35 25.21
C ALA A 133 16.37 8.09 26.09
N LEU A 134 15.30 7.73 26.78
CA LEU A 134 15.25 6.52 27.61
C LEU A 134 15.36 5.24 26.77
N ILE A 135 14.73 5.19 25.58
CA ILE A 135 14.85 4.04 24.67
C ILE A 135 16.27 3.91 24.14
N VAL A 136 16.88 5.02 23.70
CA VAL A 136 18.26 5.03 23.23
C VAL A 136 19.20 4.60 24.36
N LEU A 137 19.02 5.14 25.57
CA LEU A 137 19.82 4.77 26.74
C LEU A 137 19.66 3.28 27.09
N PHE A 138 18.43 2.78 27.15
CA PHE A 138 18.13 1.39 27.47
C PHE A 138 18.86 0.43 26.53
N PHE A 139 18.78 0.64 25.21
CA PHE A 139 19.49 -0.22 24.26
C PHE A 139 21.00 0.07 24.18
N SER A 140 21.45 1.24 24.63
CA SER A 140 22.89 1.55 24.71
C SER A 140 23.61 0.82 25.86
N ILE A 141 22.89 0.35 26.89
CA ILE A 141 23.47 -0.34 28.06
C ILE A 141 24.02 -1.74 27.71
N PRO A 142 23.27 -2.67 27.09
CA PRO A 142 23.78 -3.99 26.74
C PRO A 142 24.94 -3.93 25.75
N ASN A 143 25.89 -4.85 25.85
CA ASN A 143 27.01 -4.92 24.89
C ASN A 143 26.53 -5.29 23.47
N GLY A 144 25.54 -6.19 23.36
CA GLY A 144 24.96 -6.65 22.10
C GLY A 144 23.94 -5.67 21.54
N LYS A 145 24.23 -5.05 20.39
CA LYS A 145 23.37 -4.02 19.79
C LYS A 145 23.12 -4.30 18.31
N ARG A 146 21.88 -4.07 17.87
CA ARG A 146 21.49 -4.09 16.46
C ARG A 146 20.81 -2.77 16.13
N ASP A 147 21.10 -2.24 14.95
CA ASP A 147 20.52 -1.02 14.37
C ASP A 147 18.99 -0.92 14.52
N VAL A 148 18.27 -2.03 14.31
CA VAL A 148 16.81 -2.09 14.40
C VAL A 148 16.23 -1.88 15.81
N TYR A 149 17.03 -2.00 16.88
CA TYR A 149 16.52 -1.92 18.27
C TYR A 149 15.93 -0.56 18.62
N ILE A 150 16.46 0.52 18.07
CA ILE A 150 15.98 1.89 18.32
C ILE A 150 14.88 2.32 17.36
N LEU A 151 14.46 1.48 16.41
CA LEU A 151 13.40 1.80 15.46
C LEU A 151 12.09 2.26 16.15
N PRO A 152 11.64 1.68 17.28
CA PRO A 152 10.47 2.18 18.01
C PRO A 152 10.58 3.62 18.50
N ALA A 153 11.80 4.17 18.62
CA ALA A 153 12.03 5.56 19.03
C ALA A 153 11.82 6.58 17.91
N LEU A 154 11.93 6.15 16.63
CA LEU A 154 11.84 7.02 15.46
C LEU A 154 10.49 7.75 15.34
N PRO A 155 9.31 7.12 15.57
CA PRO A 155 8.04 7.84 15.55
C PRO A 155 7.97 9.00 16.54
N MET A 156 8.46 8.83 17.77
CA MET A 156 8.44 9.91 18.77
C MET A 156 9.42 11.03 18.42
N PHE A 157 10.57 10.70 17.84
CA PHE A 157 11.50 11.67 17.27
C PHE A 157 10.84 12.48 16.15
N CYS A 158 10.15 11.83 15.21
CA CYS A 158 9.41 12.49 14.12
C CYS A 158 8.27 13.38 14.65
N LEU A 159 7.53 12.93 15.67
CA LEU A 159 6.49 13.72 16.31
C LEU A 159 7.05 14.96 17.03
N ALA A 160 8.23 14.86 17.64
CA ALA A 160 8.90 16.00 18.24
C ALA A 160 9.41 16.99 17.18
N LEU A 161 9.76 16.51 15.98
CA LEU A 161 10.23 17.35 14.88
C LEU A 161 9.09 18.02 14.11
N ALA A 162 7.94 17.33 13.95
CA ALA A 162 6.85 17.73 13.06
C ALA A 162 6.35 19.18 13.23
N PRO A 163 6.12 19.72 14.46
CA PRO A 163 5.66 21.09 14.64
C PRO A 163 6.67 22.15 14.18
N LEU A 164 7.95 21.80 14.07
CA LEU A 164 9.02 22.70 13.66
C LEU A 164 9.20 22.73 12.14
N LEU A 165 8.81 21.66 11.44
CA LEU A 165 9.05 21.49 10.00
C LEU A 165 8.52 22.65 9.14
N PRO A 166 7.28 23.16 9.28
CA PRO A 166 6.80 24.26 8.44
C PRO A 166 7.67 25.53 8.52
N GLY A 167 8.26 25.80 9.69
CA GLY A 167 9.18 26.90 9.89
C GLY A 167 10.59 26.60 9.38
N LEU A 168 11.13 25.42 9.69
CA LEU A 168 12.46 25.00 9.27
C LEU A 168 12.57 24.92 7.74
N LEU A 169 11.56 24.37 7.07
CA LEU A 169 11.53 24.23 5.62
C LEU A 169 11.42 25.57 4.88
N ARG A 170 11.09 26.68 5.55
CA ARG A 170 11.17 28.02 4.93
C ARG A 170 12.56 28.63 4.99
N ARG A 171 13.47 28.09 5.81
CA ARG A 171 14.81 28.66 5.97
C ARG A 171 15.70 28.31 4.78
N ARG A 172 16.47 29.29 4.32
CA ARG A 172 17.39 29.14 3.18
C ARG A 172 18.50 28.13 3.44
N ASP A 173 19.05 28.09 4.65
CA ASP A 173 20.12 27.15 5.03
C ASP A 173 19.63 25.69 5.06
N VAL A 174 18.43 25.45 5.61
CA VAL A 174 17.75 24.14 5.54
C VAL A 174 17.52 23.74 4.08
N GLN A 175 16.98 24.64 3.26
CA GLN A 175 16.79 24.38 1.83
C GLN A 175 18.11 24.08 1.11
N TRP A 176 19.22 24.69 1.50
CA TRP A 176 20.54 24.38 0.98
C TRP A 176 21.02 22.99 1.36
N LEU A 177 20.92 22.62 2.64
CA LEU A 177 21.32 21.28 3.07
C LEU A 177 20.48 20.19 2.38
N LEU A 178 19.15 20.35 2.32
CA LEU A 178 18.28 19.38 1.65
C LEU A 178 18.63 19.26 0.17
N GLY A 179 18.87 20.40 -0.50
CA GLY A 179 19.30 20.41 -1.89
C GLY A 179 20.64 19.74 -2.13
N ALA A 180 21.63 20.04 -1.30
CA ALA A 180 22.97 19.47 -1.39
C ALA A 180 22.92 17.95 -1.13
N PHE A 181 22.15 17.52 -0.14
CA PHE A 181 21.93 16.10 0.12
C PHE A 181 21.28 15.40 -1.07
N THR A 182 20.18 15.95 -1.62
CA THR A 182 19.54 15.40 -2.82
C THR A 182 20.51 15.33 -3.99
N LEU A 183 21.30 16.39 -4.20
CA LEU A 183 22.29 16.45 -5.28
C LEU A 183 23.36 15.38 -5.13
N LEU A 184 23.93 15.23 -3.94
CA LEU A 184 24.95 14.21 -3.65
C LEU A 184 24.39 12.80 -3.82
N LEU A 185 23.16 12.55 -3.36
CA LEU A 185 22.49 11.27 -3.56
C LEU A 185 22.30 10.97 -5.05
N SER A 186 21.79 11.95 -5.82
CA SER A 186 21.58 11.81 -7.27
C SER A 186 22.87 11.59 -8.03
N LEU A 187 23.93 12.34 -7.70
CA LEU A 187 25.25 12.15 -8.30
C LEU A 187 25.85 10.80 -7.91
N GLY A 188 25.66 10.35 -6.66
CA GLY A 188 26.13 9.05 -6.21
C GLY A 188 25.47 7.90 -6.95
N THR A 189 24.15 7.93 -7.15
CA THR A 189 23.44 6.89 -7.91
C THR A 189 23.75 6.95 -9.40
N LEU A 190 23.89 8.15 -9.99
CA LEU A 190 24.38 8.30 -11.37
C LEU A 190 25.79 7.73 -11.53
N ALA A 191 26.71 8.06 -10.64
CA ALA A 191 28.08 7.58 -10.71
C ALA A 191 28.16 6.06 -10.54
N ALA A 192 27.36 5.48 -9.65
CA ALA A 192 27.27 4.04 -9.46
C ALA A 192 26.70 3.34 -10.71
N GLY A 193 25.61 3.86 -11.28
CA GLY A 193 25.02 3.34 -12.52
C GLY A 193 25.98 3.44 -13.69
N LEU A 194 26.62 4.59 -13.88
CA LEU A 194 27.59 4.81 -14.96
C LEU A 194 28.83 3.92 -14.80
N ALA A 195 29.35 3.76 -13.58
CA ALA A 195 30.50 2.88 -13.34
C ALA A 195 30.19 1.40 -13.63
N ALA A 196 28.95 0.98 -13.38
CA ALA A 196 28.48 -0.37 -13.71
C ALA A 196 28.24 -0.54 -15.22
N LEU A 197 27.69 0.46 -15.91
CA LEU A 197 27.49 0.41 -17.37
C LEU A 197 28.81 0.48 -18.16
N LEU A 198 29.79 1.24 -17.68
CA LEU A 198 31.10 1.39 -18.32
C LEU A 198 32.09 0.26 -17.95
N GLY A 199 31.66 -0.75 -17.21
CA GLY A 199 32.44 -1.96 -16.96
C GLY A 199 33.76 -1.72 -16.23
N LYS A 200 33.80 -0.89 -15.17
CA LYS A 200 35.05 -0.69 -14.42
C LYS A 200 35.46 -2.02 -13.74
N PRO A 201 36.64 -2.60 -14.08
CA PRO A 201 36.96 -4.00 -13.84
C PRO A 201 37.11 -4.42 -12.37
N GLY A 202 37.07 -3.49 -11.40
CA GLY A 202 37.18 -3.80 -9.97
C GLY A 202 35.86 -3.80 -9.18
N PHE A 203 34.80 -3.17 -9.69
CA PHE A 203 33.51 -3.06 -8.98
C PHE A 203 32.55 -4.19 -9.39
N GLU A 204 32.41 -4.39 -10.70
CA GLU A 204 31.56 -5.42 -11.30
C GLU A 204 32.04 -6.83 -10.92
N THR A 205 33.34 -7.11 -11.10
CA THR A 205 33.96 -8.39 -10.71
C THR A 205 33.78 -8.71 -9.24
N ARG A 206 33.95 -7.72 -8.34
CA ARG A 206 33.75 -7.92 -6.90
C ARG A 206 32.29 -8.24 -6.57
N LEU A 207 31.32 -7.58 -7.21
CA LEU A 207 29.90 -7.82 -6.95
C LEU A 207 29.45 -9.16 -7.53
N MET A 208 29.91 -9.51 -8.73
CA MET A 208 29.64 -10.81 -9.36
C MET A 208 30.26 -11.96 -8.57
N GLN A 209 31.53 -11.84 -8.14
CA GLN A 209 32.22 -12.87 -7.37
C GLN A 209 31.66 -13.03 -5.95
N THR A 210 31.24 -11.94 -5.30
CA THR A 210 30.75 -12.01 -3.91
C THR A 210 29.25 -12.26 -3.81
N ARG A 211 28.45 -11.97 -4.84
CA ARG A 211 26.99 -12.12 -4.79
C ARG A 211 26.41 -13.04 -5.86
N GLY A 212 27.17 -13.48 -6.86
CA GLY A 212 26.67 -14.35 -7.93
C GLY A 212 25.64 -13.70 -8.84
N ILE A 213 25.68 -12.36 -8.99
CA ILE A 213 24.73 -11.61 -9.84
C ILE A 213 25.14 -11.76 -11.30
N GLY A 214 24.18 -12.08 -12.18
CA GLY A 214 24.41 -12.23 -13.61
C GLY A 214 24.62 -10.89 -14.36
N ASN A 215 25.22 -10.93 -15.55
CA ASN A 215 25.49 -9.73 -16.37
C ASN A 215 24.21 -8.94 -16.71
N GLY A 216 23.11 -9.64 -17.01
CA GLY A 216 21.82 -9.01 -17.31
C GLY A 216 21.21 -8.30 -16.09
N GLU A 217 21.28 -8.93 -14.93
CA GLU A 217 20.80 -8.36 -13.66
C GLU A 217 21.63 -7.13 -13.26
N MET A 218 22.94 -7.18 -13.46
CA MET A 218 23.84 -6.06 -13.23
C MET A 218 23.48 -4.86 -14.11
N ASN A 219 23.23 -5.10 -15.40
CA ASN A 219 22.85 -4.06 -16.34
C ASN A 219 21.50 -3.42 -15.95
N ALA A 220 20.51 -4.23 -15.57
CA ALA A 220 19.23 -3.73 -15.08
C ALA A 220 19.36 -2.90 -13.78
N LEU A 221 20.19 -3.33 -12.83
CA LEU A 221 20.51 -2.57 -11.62
C LEU A 221 21.22 -1.25 -11.95
N ALA A 222 22.11 -1.25 -12.95
CA ALA A 222 22.83 -0.07 -13.40
C ALA A 222 21.89 0.96 -14.02
N TRP A 223 20.97 0.53 -14.89
CA TRP A 223 19.93 1.41 -15.44
C TRP A 223 18.97 1.93 -14.38
N ALA A 224 18.59 1.10 -13.41
CA ALA A 224 17.78 1.55 -12.28
C ALA A 224 18.52 2.64 -11.48
N ALA A 225 19.84 2.50 -11.26
CA ALA A 225 20.66 3.51 -10.61
C ALA A 225 20.76 4.82 -11.40
N MET A 226 20.92 4.72 -12.74
CA MET A 226 20.87 5.87 -13.63
C MET A 226 19.52 6.59 -13.57
N ALA A 227 18.41 5.85 -13.60
CA ALA A 227 17.06 6.39 -13.51
C ALA A 227 16.82 7.09 -12.16
N MET A 228 17.24 6.48 -11.04
CA MET A 228 17.14 7.09 -9.70
C MET A 228 17.87 8.44 -9.64
N GLY A 229 19.10 8.49 -10.19
CA GLY A 229 19.91 9.69 -10.16
C GLY A 229 19.44 10.77 -11.14
N GLY A 230 19.04 10.39 -12.35
CA GLY A 230 18.45 11.28 -13.35
C GLY A 230 17.14 11.92 -12.85
N TRP A 231 16.27 11.12 -12.21
CA TRP A 231 15.04 11.63 -11.60
C TRP A 231 15.32 12.66 -10.50
N GLY A 232 16.34 12.41 -9.66
CA GLY A 232 16.70 13.35 -8.61
C GLY A 232 17.27 14.67 -9.15
N MET A 233 18.04 14.62 -10.24
CA MET A 233 18.49 15.82 -10.94
C MET A 233 17.32 16.61 -11.55
N ALA A 234 16.42 15.93 -12.25
CA ALA A 234 15.21 16.55 -12.79
C ALA A 234 14.34 17.17 -11.69
N SER A 235 14.18 16.47 -10.55
CA SER A 235 13.46 16.97 -9.39
C SER A 235 14.06 18.26 -8.82
N LEU A 236 15.40 18.35 -8.73
CA LEU A 236 16.09 19.55 -8.28
C LEU A 236 15.87 20.74 -9.22
N LEU A 237 15.83 20.50 -10.53
CA LEU A 237 15.55 21.51 -11.54
C LEU A 237 14.09 21.97 -11.50
N LEU A 238 13.13 21.05 -11.42
CA LEU A 238 11.70 21.32 -11.45
C LEU A 238 11.18 22.12 -10.23
N PHE A 239 11.60 21.76 -9.02
CA PHE A 239 11.05 22.37 -7.80
C PHE A 239 11.74 23.67 -7.39
N GLY A 240 12.91 24.00 -7.98
CA GLY A 240 13.61 25.25 -7.74
C GLY A 240 14.16 25.44 -6.31
N ARG A 241 14.89 26.54 -6.09
CA ARG A 241 15.68 26.77 -4.86
C ARG A 241 14.85 26.92 -3.57
N GLY A 242 13.56 27.27 -3.67
CA GLY A 242 12.67 27.49 -2.53
C GLY A 242 11.85 26.27 -2.12
N ARG A 243 11.91 25.16 -2.88
CA ARG A 243 11.11 23.95 -2.63
C ARG A 243 11.94 22.67 -2.72
N ARG A 244 13.21 22.72 -2.33
CA ARG A 244 14.14 21.57 -2.40
C ARG A 244 13.70 20.40 -1.51
N GLN A 245 12.88 20.64 -0.50
CA GLN A 245 12.20 19.58 0.26
C GLN A 245 11.28 18.72 -0.61
N LEU A 246 10.60 19.29 -1.60
CA LEU A 246 9.77 18.52 -2.53
C LEU A 246 10.65 17.71 -3.48
N ALA A 247 11.78 18.28 -3.92
CA ALA A 247 12.76 17.55 -4.71
C ALA A 247 13.33 16.34 -3.94
N LEU A 248 13.67 16.53 -2.66
CA LEU A 248 14.14 15.44 -1.79
C LEU A 248 13.09 14.35 -1.63
N VAL A 249 11.85 14.71 -1.29
CA VAL A 249 10.76 13.73 -1.14
C VAL A 249 10.53 12.98 -2.45
N SER A 250 10.45 13.69 -3.58
CA SER A 250 10.29 13.06 -4.91
C SER A 250 11.44 12.11 -5.24
N THR A 251 12.68 12.52 -4.96
CA THR A 251 13.88 11.69 -5.20
C THR A 251 13.87 10.43 -4.33
N LEU A 252 13.59 10.57 -3.04
CA LEU A 252 13.50 9.42 -2.13
C LEU A 252 12.37 8.47 -2.53
N THR A 253 11.21 9.01 -2.94
CA THR A 253 10.11 8.18 -3.46
C THR A 253 10.55 7.39 -4.68
N ALA A 254 11.19 8.02 -5.66
CA ALA A 254 11.70 7.33 -6.84
C ALA A 254 12.74 6.26 -6.49
N VAL A 255 13.68 6.57 -5.59
CA VAL A 255 14.69 5.61 -5.11
C VAL A 255 14.02 4.40 -4.47
N TRP A 256 13.10 4.60 -3.53
CA TRP A 256 12.43 3.49 -2.84
C TRP A 256 11.54 2.68 -3.78
N VAL A 257 10.82 3.32 -4.70
CA VAL A 257 9.98 2.62 -5.69
C VAL A 257 10.85 1.80 -6.64
N LEU A 258 11.89 2.38 -7.24
CA LEU A 258 12.76 1.66 -8.18
C LEU A 258 13.55 0.55 -7.47
N TYR A 259 14.07 0.81 -6.27
CA TYR A 259 14.73 -0.25 -5.50
C TYR A 259 13.77 -1.35 -5.09
N SER A 260 12.49 -1.06 -4.83
CA SER A 260 11.49 -2.07 -4.45
C SER A 260 10.98 -2.89 -5.63
N LEU A 261 10.71 -2.25 -6.77
CA LEU A 261 10.15 -2.91 -7.95
C LEU A 261 11.21 -3.60 -8.81
N ILE A 262 12.45 -3.10 -8.80
CA ILE A 262 13.54 -3.60 -9.65
C ILE A 262 14.66 -4.17 -8.78
N GLY A 263 15.15 -3.39 -7.82
CA GLY A 263 16.31 -3.77 -7.00
C GLY A 263 16.11 -5.06 -6.19
N TYR A 264 15.07 -5.12 -5.37
CA TYR A 264 14.79 -6.28 -4.51
C TYR A 264 14.53 -7.56 -5.31
N PRO A 265 13.67 -7.59 -6.35
CA PRO A 265 13.46 -8.79 -7.16
C PRO A 265 14.74 -9.32 -7.80
N LEU A 266 15.56 -8.43 -8.40
CA LEU A 266 16.83 -8.81 -9.03
C LEU A 266 17.86 -9.30 -8.01
N LEU A 267 17.90 -8.70 -6.81
CA LEU A 267 18.81 -9.11 -5.75
C LEU A 267 18.29 -10.30 -4.93
N ASN A 268 17.04 -10.74 -5.14
CA ASN A 268 16.42 -11.73 -4.25
C ASN A 268 17.11 -13.09 -4.34
N ASP A 269 17.48 -13.52 -5.54
CA ASP A 269 18.10 -14.84 -5.72
C ASP A 269 19.54 -14.89 -5.21
N SER A 270 20.23 -13.74 -5.15
CA SER A 270 21.54 -13.61 -4.52
C SER A 270 21.50 -13.34 -3.01
N SER A 271 20.44 -12.69 -2.54
CA SER A 271 20.25 -12.27 -1.13
C SER A 271 19.41 -13.25 -0.32
N SER A 272 18.82 -14.26 -0.97
CA SER A 272 18.13 -15.38 -0.34
C SER A 272 18.71 -16.69 -0.86
N ALA A 273 18.32 -17.83 -0.29
CA ALA A 273 18.68 -19.14 -0.85
C ALA A 273 17.79 -19.55 -2.04
N ARG A 274 16.79 -18.75 -2.45
CA ARG A 274 15.77 -19.16 -3.41
C ARG A 274 16.34 -19.60 -4.76
N GLY A 275 17.15 -18.77 -5.40
CA GLY A 275 17.77 -19.10 -6.69
C GLY A 275 18.69 -20.32 -6.60
N LEU A 276 19.50 -20.39 -5.53
CA LEU A 276 20.37 -21.54 -5.25
C LEU A 276 19.57 -22.84 -5.12
N MET A 277 18.49 -22.85 -4.33
CA MET A 277 17.69 -24.04 -4.09
C MET A 277 16.93 -24.47 -5.35
N ARG A 278 16.38 -23.52 -6.12
CA ARG A 278 15.74 -23.81 -7.41
C ARG A 278 16.72 -24.43 -8.41
N HIS A 279 17.89 -23.83 -8.59
CA HIS A 279 18.92 -24.38 -9.49
C HIS A 279 19.44 -25.74 -9.00
N THR A 280 19.55 -25.92 -7.69
CA THR A 280 19.92 -27.21 -7.10
C THR A 280 18.91 -28.27 -7.45
N GLY A 281 17.62 -28.00 -7.22
CA GLY A 281 16.54 -28.94 -7.51
C GLY A 281 16.44 -29.32 -8.99
N GLN A 282 16.61 -28.34 -9.89
CA GLN A 282 16.65 -28.56 -11.34
C GLN A 282 17.82 -29.45 -11.78
N ARG A 283 19.00 -29.31 -11.16
CA ARG A 283 20.19 -30.10 -11.53
C ARG A 283 20.13 -31.55 -11.05
N ILE A 284 19.62 -31.79 -9.85
CA ILE A 284 19.58 -33.14 -9.28
C ILE A 284 18.36 -33.96 -9.74
N GLY A 285 17.38 -33.33 -10.38
CA GLY A 285 16.17 -33.99 -10.91
C GLY A 285 15.07 -34.18 -9.86
N ALA A 286 13.85 -34.53 -10.29
CA ALA A 286 12.67 -34.60 -9.41
C ALA A 286 12.72 -35.76 -8.40
N ASP A 287 13.34 -36.89 -8.75
CA ASP A 287 13.36 -38.12 -7.94
C ASP A 287 14.49 -38.17 -6.90
N ALA A 288 15.33 -37.13 -6.86
CA ALA A 288 16.48 -37.05 -5.97
C ALA A 288 16.11 -36.50 -4.59
N GLU A 289 16.76 -37.04 -3.55
CA GLU A 289 16.66 -36.58 -2.18
C GLU A 289 17.84 -35.64 -1.86
N LEU A 290 17.60 -34.62 -1.04
CA LEU A 290 18.60 -33.60 -0.71
C LEU A 290 18.97 -33.64 0.78
N GLY A 291 20.27 -33.76 1.08
CA GLY A 291 20.83 -33.58 2.42
C GLY A 291 21.51 -32.22 2.54
N LEU A 292 21.31 -31.54 3.67
CA LEU A 292 21.86 -30.21 3.93
C LEU A 292 22.96 -30.25 4.99
N VAL A 293 24.15 -29.72 4.67
CA VAL A 293 25.30 -29.65 5.58
C VAL A 293 25.74 -28.21 5.77
N ALA A 294 25.94 -27.79 7.03
CA ALA A 294 26.28 -26.42 7.41
C ALA A 294 25.27 -25.38 6.86
N TRP A 295 24.00 -25.77 6.89
CA TRP A 295 22.90 -25.04 6.28
C TRP A 295 22.39 -23.87 7.13
N LYS A 296 21.63 -22.98 6.49
CA LYS A 296 20.85 -21.93 7.16
C LYS A 296 19.37 -22.18 6.93
N GLU A 297 18.54 -21.69 7.85
CA GLU A 297 17.08 -21.92 7.89
C GLU A 297 16.39 -21.57 6.56
N GLN A 298 16.90 -20.55 5.86
CA GLN A 298 16.45 -20.17 4.52
C GLN A 298 16.66 -21.25 3.44
N ASN A 299 17.67 -22.11 3.55
CA ASN A 299 17.91 -23.20 2.62
C ASN A 299 16.79 -24.24 2.75
N LEU A 300 16.45 -24.60 4.00
CA LEU A 300 15.36 -25.53 4.28
C LEU A 300 14.01 -24.94 3.88
N LEU A 301 13.76 -23.66 4.18
CA LEU A 301 12.53 -22.95 3.80
C LEU A 301 12.31 -22.89 2.28
N MET A 302 13.39 -22.80 1.50
CA MET A 302 13.35 -22.64 0.04
C MET A 302 13.60 -23.95 -0.71
N ALA A 303 13.69 -25.08 -0.01
CA ALA A 303 13.83 -26.38 -0.65
C ALA A 303 12.53 -26.74 -1.39
N ASP A 304 12.67 -27.18 -2.64
CA ASP A 304 11.58 -27.65 -3.49
C ASP A 304 11.10 -29.06 -3.13
N ARG A 305 11.75 -29.70 -2.14
CA ARG A 305 11.55 -31.07 -1.70
C ARG A 305 11.88 -31.22 -0.22
N PRO A 306 11.40 -32.29 0.46
CA PRO A 306 11.87 -32.63 1.80
C PRO A 306 13.39 -32.76 1.82
N ALA A 307 14.05 -32.00 2.71
CA ALA A 307 15.50 -32.02 2.84
C ALA A 307 15.91 -32.66 4.17
N ALA A 308 16.81 -33.63 4.12
CA ALA A 308 17.40 -34.27 5.30
C ALA A 308 18.36 -33.30 6.00
N THR A 309 18.32 -33.29 7.32
CA THR A 309 19.20 -32.46 8.16
C THR A 309 19.85 -33.32 9.24
N PHE A 310 21.04 -32.93 9.69
CA PHE A 310 21.89 -33.76 10.55
C PHE A 310 22.19 -33.07 11.89
N GLY A 311 21.21 -32.32 12.40
CA GLY A 311 21.34 -31.48 13.59
C GLY A 311 21.85 -30.08 13.27
N PHE A 312 21.04 -29.05 13.54
CA PHE A 312 21.39 -27.66 13.20
C PHE A 312 22.53 -27.08 14.05
N ASN A 313 22.59 -27.48 15.33
CA ASN A 313 23.61 -27.03 16.28
C ASN A 313 24.81 -27.98 16.39
N GLU A 314 24.80 -29.09 15.64
CA GLU A 314 25.93 -30.02 15.62
C GLU A 314 27.10 -29.40 14.85
N PRO A 315 28.36 -29.73 15.20
CA PRO A 315 29.53 -29.38 14.42
C PRO A 315 29.38 -29.77 12.94
N TRP A 316 29.90 -28.94 12.03
CA TRP A 316 29.81 -29.14 10.59
C TRP A 316 30.52 -30.42 10.15
N ASP A 317 31.63 -30.81 10.78
CA ASP A 317 32.29 -32.09 10.53
C ASP A 317 31.38 -33.29 10.87
N ALA A 318 30.70 -33.25 12.02
CA ALA A 318 29.73 -34.27 12.43
C ALA A 318 28.51 -34.31 11.50
N GLN A 319 27.98 -33.14 11.11
CA GLN A 319 26.91 -33.04 10.12
C GLN A 319 27.33 -33.69 8.79
N LEU A 320 28.54 -33.40 8.29
CA LEU A 320 29.03 -33.96 7.03
C LEU A 320 29.21 -35.48 7.11
N ALA A 321 29.77 -36.00 8.20
CA ALA A 321 29.95 -37.43 8.40
C ALA A 321 28.60 -38.18 8.37
N ALA A 322 27.61 -37.70 9.15
CA ALA A 322 26.26 -38.27 9.16
C ALA A 322 25.55 -38.13 7.80
N ALA A 323 25.76 -37.00 7.11
CA ALA A 323 25.21 -36.77 5.78
C ALA A 323 25.75 -37.74 4.74
N VAL A 324 27.05 -38.04 4.80
CA VAL A 324 27.69 -39.02 3.94
C VAL A 324 27.16 -40.42 4.21
N GLU A 325 27.03 -40.83 5.47
CA GLU A 325 26.43 -42.13 5.81
C GLU A 325 25.00 -42.25 5.29
N TRP A 326 24.19 -41.21 5.47
CA TRP A 326 22.83 -41.13 4.92
C TRP A 326 22.83 -41.22 3.39
N GLN A 327 23.76 -40.55 2.71
CA GLN A 327 23.88 -40.56 1.25
C GLN A 327 24.21 -41.97 0.72
N GLN A 328 25.08 -42.73 1.40
CA GLN A 328 25.51 -44.06 0.97
C GLN A 328 24.40 -45.11 0.99
N LEU A 329 23.30 -44.87 1.71
CA LEU A 329 22.13 -45.76 1.71
C LEU A 329 21.38 -45.75 0.37
N ALA A 330 21.46 -44.65 -0.40
CA ALA A 330 20.84 -44.54 -1.72
C ALA A 330 21.67 -43.65 -2.66
N PRO A 331 22.88 -44.10 -3.07
CA PRO A 331 23.91 -43.24 -3.66
C PRO A 331 23.55 -42.67 -5.04
N ARG A 332 22.58 -43.27 -5.74
CA ARG A 332 22.06 -42.78 -7.03
C ARG A 332 20.99 -41.70 -6.88
N ARG A 333 20.34 -41.60 -5.72
CA ARG A 333 19.22 -40.67 -5.48
C ARG A 333 19.56 -39.56 -4.50
N ARG A 334 20.51 -39.78 -3.59
CA ARG A 334 20.83 -38.84 -2.51
C ARG A 334 21.98 -37.91 -2.89
N TRP A 335 21.72 -36.62 -2.80
CA TRP A 335 22.69 -35.56 -3.05
C TRP A 335 22.89 -34.73 -1.80
N LEU A 336 24.10 -34.20 -1.60
CA LEU A 336 24.39 -33.29 -0.49
C LEU A 336 24.61 -31.88 -1.03
N LEU A 337 23.99 -30.89 -0.39
CA LEU A 337 24.31 -29.48 -0.56
C LEU A 337 25.14 -29.03 0.64
N VAL A 338 26.42 -28.73 0.38
CA VAL A 338 27.43 -28.48 1.41
C VAL A 338 27.98 -27.05 1.27
N HIS A 339 28.07 -26.33 2.39
CA HIS A 339 28.75 -25.04 2.43
C HIS A 339 30.27 -25.22 2.20
N GLU A 340 30.91 -24.33 1.42
CA GLU A 340 32.33 -24.48 1.06
C GLU A 340 33.27 -24.63 2.27
N ASP A 341 33.01 -23.93 3.38
CA ASP A 341 33.83 -24.04 4.59
C ASP A 341 33.65 -25.36 5.35
N ALA A 342 32.60 -26.14 5.05
CA ALA A 342 32.33 -27.45 5.65
C ALA A 342 32.83 -28.62 4.79
N LEU A 343 33.38 -28.36 3.59
CA LEU A 343 33.94 -29.41 2.74
C LEU A 343 35.27 -29.92 3.30
N LEU A 344 35.28 -31.19 3.71
CA LEU A 344 36.47 -31.91 4.15
C LEU A 344 37.21 -32.61 2.98
N PRO A 345 38.47 -33.06 3.16
CA PRO A 345 39.28 -33.68 2.11
C PRO A 345 38.72 -35.01 1.58
N CYS A 346 37.80 -35.63 2.32
CA CYS A 346 37.04 -36.80 1.84
C CYS A 346 36.16 -36.47 0.61
N ILE A 347 35.90 -35.20 0.29
CA ILE A 347 35.13 -34.81 -0.88
C ILE A 347 36.06 -34.40 -2.02
N ASP A 348 36.04 -35.16 -3.11
CA ASP A 348 36.74 -34.84 -4.34
C ASP A 348 36.09 -33.63 -5.02
N ARG A 349 36.78 -32.49 -4.97
CA ARG A 349 36.31 -31.23 -5.57
C ARG A 349 36.20 -31.26 -7.08
N ASN A 350 36.86 -32.19 -7.76
CA ASN A 350 36.75 -32.35 -9.21
C ASN A 350 35.48 -33.10 -9.61
N ARG A 351 34.86 -33.83 -8.66
CA ARG A 351 33.60 -34.55 -8.84
C ARG A 351 32.41 -33.88 -8.15
N ALA A 352 32.68 -32.91 -7.28
CA ALA A 352 31.67 -32.02 -6.72
C ALA A 352 31.44 -30.82 -7.64
N GLU A 353 30.20 -30.34 -7.69
CA GLU A 353 29.80 -29.25 -8.57
C GLU A 353 29.50 -27.98 -7.77
N LEU A 354 29.92 -26.81 -8.26
CA LEU A 354 29.52 -25.54 -7.65
C LEU A 354 28.03 -25.31 -7.92
N ALA A 355 27.21 -25.43 -6.87
CA ALA A 355 25.76 -25.25 -6.92
C ALA A 355 25.40 -23.77 -7.18
N GLY A 356 26.12 -22.87 -6.52
CA GLY A 356 25.97 -21.43 -6.69
C GLY A 356 26.51 -20.62 -5.52
N ILE A 357 26.30 -19.30 -5.60
CA ILE A 357 26.66 -18.35 -4.56
C ILE A 357 25.37 -17.67 -4.08
N ALA A 358 25.05 -17.81 -2.81
CA ALA A 358 23.89 -17.18 -2.19
C ALA A 358 24.29 -16.61 -0.83
N ASN A 359 23.83 -15.41 -0.49
CA ASN A 359 24.19 -14.73 0.76
C ASN A 359 25.71 -14.58 0.99
N ARG A 360 26.46 -14.40 -0.10
CA ARG A 360 27.93 -14.35 -0.09
C ARG A 360 28.61 -15.63 0.41
N ARG A 361 27.90 -16.75 0.31
CA ARG A 361 28.38 -18.10 0.65
C ARG A 361 28.37 -18.95 -0.59
N ARG A 362 29.42 -19.77 -0.75
CA ARG A 362 29.55 -20.70 -1.87
C ARG A 362 29.05 -22.07 -1.44
N TRP A 363 28.25 -22.68 -2.29
CA TRP A 363 27.58 -23.95 -2.02
C TRP A 363 27.93 -24.96 -3.09
N TRP A 364 28.16 -26.19 -2.66
CA TRP A 364 28.59 -27.29 -3.51
C TRP A 364 27.58 -28.42 -3.47
N LEU A 365 27.27 -28.95 -4.65
CA LEU A 365 26.52 -30.18 -4.81
C LEU A 365 27.50 -31.34 -4.86
N VAL A 366 27.31 -32.29 -3.95
CA VAL A 366 28.20 -33.43 -3.76
C VAL A 366 27.42 -34.71 -4.08
N PRO A 367 27.65 -35.33 -5.25
CA PRO A 367 27.15 -36.67 -5.54
C PRO A 367 27.90 -37.72 -4.71
N ALA A 368 27.30 -38.89 -4.50
CA ALA A 368 27.93 -39.96 -3.74
C ALA A 368 29.29 -40.39 -4.33
N ALA A 369 29.47 -40.30 -5.65
CA ALA A 369 30.70 -40.61 -6.36
C ALA A 369 31.86 -39.63 -6.09
N ALA A 370 31.57 -38.47 -5.49
CA ALA A 370 32.58 -37.49 -5.06
C ALA A 370 33.12 -37.78 -3.64
N VAL A 371 32.49 -38.69 -2.89
CA VAL A 371 32.95 -39.05 -1.54
C VAL A 371 34.02 -40.14 -1.62
N GLN A 372 35.17 -39.88 -1.03
CA GLN A 372 36.32 -40.78 -0.91
C GLN A 372 36.53 -41.17 0.56
N GLY A 373 36.21 -42.42 0.89
CA GLY A 373 36.41 -42.97 2.24
C GLY A 373 35.54 -42.31 3.32
N ARG A 374 36.01 -42.35 4.58
CA ARG A 374 35.32 -41.74 5.72
C ARG A 374 35.70 -40.27 5.86
N CYS A 375 34.71 -39.41 6.07
CA CYS A 375 34.91 -37.99 6.37
C CYS A 375 35.30 -37.81 7.84
N VAL A 376 36.58 -37.52 8.09
CA VAL A 376 37.11 -37.22 9.41
C VAL A 376 37.85 -35.89 9.34
N ALA A 377 37.42 -34.90 10.13
CA ALA A 377 38.10 -33.60 10.20
C ALA A 377 39.40 -33.71 10.99
N SER A 378 40.46 -33.08 10.46
CA SER A 378 41.71 -32.86 11.17
C SER A 378 41.53 -31.89 12.35
N ALA A 379 42.50 -31.86 13.27
CA ALA A 379 42.49 -30.92 14.40
C ALA A 379 42.45 -29.45 13.94
N ASP A 380 43.16 -29.12 12.85
CA ASP A 380 43.19 -27.79 12.26
C ASP A 380 41.86 -27.40 11.61
N GLU A 381 41.18 -28.35 10.96
CA GLU A 381 39.86 -28.12 10.38
C GLU A 381 38.80 -27.90 11.45
N ARG A 382 38.83 -28.68 12.54
CA ARG A 382 37.96 -28.45 13.70
C ARG A 382 38.23 -27.11 14.36
N GLU A 383 39.49 -26.67 14.41
CA GLU A 383 39.83 -25.35 14.93
C GLU A 383 39.38 -24.23 14.01
N ARG A 384 39.54 -24.39 12.69
CA ARG A 384 39.01 -23.46 11.69
C ARG A 384 37.49 -23.38 11.78
N GLU A 385 36.80 -24.52 11.88
CA GLU A 385 35.35 -24.59 12.06
C GLU A 385 34.93 -23.87 13.34
N ARG A 386 35.57 -24.16 14.48
CA ARG A 386 35.33 -23.46 15.74
C ARG A 386 35.48 -21.96 15.57
N ARG A 387 36.54 -21.48 14.91
CA ARG A 387 36.73 -20.04 14.63
C ARG A 387 35.63 -19.46 13.74
N LEU A 388 35.18 -20.19 12.72
CA LEU A 388 34.11 -19.73 11.83
C LEU A 388 32.73 -19.74 12.50
N GLN A 389 32.49 -20.66 13.43
CA GLN A 389 31.28 -20.72 14.25
C GLN A 389 31.32 -19.75 15.45
N HIS A 390 32.50 -19.42 15.98
CA HIS A 390 32.69 -18.59 17.19
C HIS A 390 33.23 -17.17 16.94
N CYS A 391 33.42 -16.71 15.71
CA CYS A 391 34.05 -15.40 15.49
C CYS A 391 33.20 -14.24 16.07
N PRO A 392 33.71 -13.49 17.08
CA PRO A 392 33.04 -12.30 17.57
C PRO A 392 33.10 -11.23 16.48
N SER A 393 31.96 -10.60 16.21
CA SER A 393 31.73 -9.62 15.14
C SER A 393 32.41 -8.25 15.39
N GLY A 394 33.72 -8.21 15.69
CA GLY A 394 34.42 -7.03 16.21
C GLY A 394 35.61 -6.46 15.43
N ALA A 395 36.09 -7.08 14.34
CA ALA A 395 37.28 -6.59 13.63
C ALA A 395 37.04 -6.35 12.14
N LYS A 396 36.47 -5.18 11.79
CA LYS A 396 36.63 -4.59 10.46
C LYS A 396 37.11 -3.14 10.57
N GLY A 397 38.43 -2.98 10.49
CA GLY A 397 39.18 -1.85 9.94
C GLY A 397 38.70 -0.43 10.21
N SER A 398 39.34 0.24 11.16
CA SER A 398 39.39 1.69 11.28
C SER A 398 40.04 2.32 10.03
N LYS A 399 39.31 3.16 9.30
CA LYS A 399 39.91 4.20 8.44
C LYS A 399 39.62 5.56 9.05
N THR A 400 40.63 6.10 9.71
CA THR A 400 40.78 7.48 10.12
C THR A 400 41.11 8.37 8.91
N SER A 401 40.51 9.56 8.81
CA SER A 401 41.21 10.81 8.48
C SER A 401 40.28 12.02 8.50
N ALA A 402 40.80 13.09 9.13
CA ALA A 402 40.64 14.54 8.90
C ALA A 402 39.26 15.07 8.45
N TRP A 403 38.66 16.08 9.10
CA TRP A 403 39.18 17.44 9.21
C TRP A 403 38.57 18.19 10.40
N ASP A 404 39.45 18.91 11.10
CA ASP A 404 39.19 19.78 12.24
C ASP A 404 39.40 21.24 11.79
N ARG A 405 38.53 22.15 12.29
CA ARG A 405 38.73 23.61 12.54
C ARG A 405 38.41 24.73 11.51
N PRO A 406 38.09 25.94 12.03
CA PRO A 406 37.00 26.82 11.56
C PRO A 406 37.43 28.27 11.23
N CYS A 407 36.48 29.13 10.75
CA CYS A 407 36.39 30.61 10.88
C CYS A 407 35.50 31.19 9.74
N ARG A 408 34.93 32.40 9.70
CA ARG A 408 34.47 33.43 10.67
C ARG A 408 33.38 34.30 9.98
N CYS A 409 32.59 34.99 10.79
CA CYS A 409 31.56 36.01 10.48
C CYS A 409 31.99 37.18 9.56
N SER A 410 31.06 37.77 8.79
CA SER A 410 30.38 39.07 9.04
C SER A 410 29.34 39.40 7.93
N ARG A 411 28.08 39.81 8.25
CA ARG A 411 27.46 41.18 8.17
C ARG A 411 27.85 41.98 6.91
N SER A 412 27.01 42.64 6.13
CA SER A 412 25.71 43.32 6.24
C SER A 412 25.19 43.45 4.78
N PHE A 413 23.90 43.63 4.44
CA PHE A 413 23.35 44.97 4.21
C PHE A 413 21.83 44.87 3.94
N ARG A 414 21.09 45.83 4.47
CA ARG A 414 19.64 46.00 4.41
C ARG A 414 19.22 46.87 3.21
N ARG A 415 17.99 46.62 2.74
CA ARG A 415 17.08 47.54 1.97
C ARG A 415 17.59 47.83 0.56
N ILE A 416 16.79 47.86 -0.51
CA ILE A 416 15.48 48.52 -0.80
C ILE A 416 14.85 47.63 -1.92
N VAL A 417 13.57 47.31 -1.98
CA VAL A 417 12.49 48.07 -2.63
C VAL A 417 11.17 47.38 -2.24
N ALA A 418 10.37 48.07 -1.44
CA ALA A 418 8.92 47.94 -1.49
C ALA A 418 8.40 48.87 -2.60
N LYS A 419 7.26 48.49 -3.19
CA LYS A 419 6.48 49.15 -4.25
C LYS A 419 6.78 48.70 -5.68
N LEU A 420 5.92 47.82 -6.17
CA LEU A 420 5.22 47.98 -7.45
C LEU A 420 3.96 47.08 -7.42
N PHE A 421 2.82 47.74 -7.17
CA PHE A 421 1.43 47.50 -7.63
C PHE A 421 0.98 46.04 -7.84
N ASP A 422 -0.03 45.48 -7.15
CA ASP A 422 -1.40 45.93 -6.89
C ASP A 422 -2.19 46.31 -8.15
N VAL A 423 -2.96 45.34 -8.68
CA VAL A 423 -4.10 45.57 -9.57
C VAL A 423 -5.22 44.62 -9.18
N ALA A 424 -6.28 45.21 -8.64
CA ALA A 424 -7.59 44.63 -8.47
C ALA A 424 -8.28 44.42 -9.82
N VAL A 425 -9.17 43.42 -9.92
CA VAL A 425 -10.16 43.36 -11.00
C VAL A 425 -11.55 43.16 -10.41
N SER A 426 -12.44 43.97 -10.98
CA SER A 426 -13.73 44.48 -10.51
C SER A 426 -14.89 43.49 -10.55
N GLN A 427 -15.90 43.80 -9.72
CA GLN A 427 -17.25 43.28 -9.70
C GLN A 427 -18.12 43.88 -10.82
N HIS A 428 -19.11 43.11 -11.28
CA HIS A 428 -20.34 43.68 -11.85
C HIS A 428 -21.57 42.90 -11.40
N ASN A 429 -22.44 43.65 -10.72
CA ASN A 429 -23.91 43.68 -10.66
C ASN A 429 -24.73 42.40 -10.93
N LEU A 430 -25.64 42.10 -10.00
CA LEU A 430 -27.09 42.02 -10.26
C LEU A 430 -27.85 41.84 -8.94
N GLU A 431 -28.77 42.76 -8.67
CA GLU A 431 -29.75 42.72 -7.58
C GLU A 431 -30.83 41.65 -7.83
N SER A 432 -31.29 41.00 -6.76
CA SER A 432 -32.71 40.72 -6.54
C SER A 432 -32.93 40.15 -5.13
N THR A 433 -34.02 40.64 -4.54
CA THR A 433 -34.54 40.42 -3.19
C THR A 433 -35.14 39.02 -2.98
N THR A 434 -35.02 38.57 -1.72
CA THR A 434 -35.61 37.39 -1.05
C THR A 434 -35.08 35.97 -1.38
N GLY A 435 -34.57 35.30 -0.35
CA GLY A 435 -34.81 33.85 -0.15
C GLY A 435 -33.88 32.78 -0.74
N ASP A 436 -33.23 32.92 -1.89
CA ASP A 436 -32.15 32.01 -2.36
C ASP A 436 -31.44 32.72 -3.52
N PRO A 437 -30.14 33.07 -3.42
CA PRO A 437 -29.46 33.78 -4.51
C PRO A 437 -29.40 32.98 -5.84
N LEU A 438 -29.76 31.69 -5.81
CA LEU A 438 -29.95 30.82 -6.96
C LEU A 438 -31.33 30.16 -6.92
N GLY A 439 -32.40 30.96 -6.95
CA GLY A 439 -33.80 30.49 -6.90
C GLY A 439 -34.14 29.33 -7.86
N VAL A 440 -35.20 28.59 -7.52
CA VAL A 440 -35.77 27.50 -8.33
C VAL A 440 -36.27 28.05 -9.68
N PRO A 441 -36.10 27.33 -10.82
CA PRO A 441 -36.61 27.79 -12.10
C PRO A 441 -38.11 28.19 -12.02
N VAL A 442 -38.43 29.38 -12.50
CA VAL A 442 -39.79 29.96 -12.44
C VAL A 442 -40.48 29.80 -13.80
N GLY A 443 -41.72 29.28 -13.80
CA GLY A 443 -42.51 28.97 -15.01
C GLY A 443 -43.04 27.53 -15.02
N GLY A 444 -44.21 27.28 -15.64
CA GLY A 444 -44.87 25.96 -15.60
C GLY A 444 -44.00 24.80 -16.12
N ARG A 445 -43.41 24.95 -17.32
CA ARG A 445 -42.51 23.94 -17.92
C ARG A 445 -41.17 23.78 -17.15
N PRO A 446 -40.43 24.85 -16.79
CA PRO A 446 -39.23 24.75 -15.95
C PRO A 446 -39.44 24.14 -14.57
N ARG A 447 -40.57 24.45 -13.91
CA ARG A 447 -40.92 23.85 -12.61
C ARG A 447 -41.20 22.36 -12.73
N ALA A 448 -41.93 21.93 -13.78
CA ALA A 448 -42.16 20.52 -14.06
C ALA A 448 -40.83 19.79 -14.34
N ALA A 449 -39.94 20.38 -15.14
CA ALA A 449 -38.60 19.83 -15.39
C ALA A 449 -37.76 19.69 -14.11
N HIS A 450 -37.81 20.69 -13.22
CA HIS A 450 -37.16 20.63 -11.90
C HIS A 450 -37.70 19.49 -11.03
N TRP A 451 -39.02 19.32 -10.95
CA TRP A 451 -39.65 18.23 -10.19
C TRP A 451 -39.31 16.85 -10.75
N LEU A 452 -39.38 16.68 -12.08
CA LEU A 452 -38.95 15.45 -12.74
C LEU A 452 -37.46 15.18 -12.51
N ALA A 453 -36.61 16.21 -12.49
CA ALA A 453 -35.19 16.06 -12.16
C ALA A 453 -34.95 15.56 -10.73
N GLN A 454 -35.79 15.97 -9.77
CA GLN A 454 -35.75 15.44 -8.41
C GLN A 454 -36.08 13.95 -8.38
N ILE A 455 -37.12 13.53 -9.14
CA ILE A 455 -37.47 12.11 -9.31
C ILE A 455 -36.30 11.35 -9.94
N GLY A 456 -35.67 11.90 -10.99
CA GLY A 456 -34.47 11.32 -11.60
C GLY A 456 -33.34 11.10 -10.60
N LEU A 457 -33.04 12.09 -9.75
CA LEU A 457 -32.02 11.98 -8.69
C LEU A 457 -32.33 10.85 -7.70
N PHE A 458 -33.61 10.58 -7.42
CA PHE A 458 -34.02 9.48 -6.56
C PHE A 458 -33.92 8.13 -7.28
N CYS A 459 -34.45 8.05 -8.50
CA CYS A 459 -34.46 6.84 -9.31
C CYS A 459 -33.05 6.30 -9.60
N MET A 460 -32.06 7.18 -9.83
CA MET A 460 -30.70 6.76 -10.17
C MET A 460 -30.12 5.76 -9.15
N PRO A 461 -29.93 6.12 -7.87
CA PRO A 461 -29.41 5.19 -6.88
C PRO A 461 -30.47 4.18 -6.36
N ALA A 462 -31.77 4.48 -6.46
CA ALA A 462 -32.81 3.57 -5.98
C ALA A 462 -33.00 2.36 -6.90
N LEU A 463 -32.89 2.57 -8.21
CA LEU A 463 -33.25 1.57 -9.23
C LEU A 463 -32.06 0.91 -9.90
N VAL A 464 -30.84 1.46 -9.79
CA VAL A 464 -29.66 0.93 -10.49
C VAL A 464 -29.41 -0.57 -10.23
N LEU A 465 -29.77 -1.09 -9.06
CA LEU A 465 -29.59 -2.49 -8.68
C LEU A 465 -30.90 -3.25 -8.44
N THR A 466 -32.05 -2.57 -8.34
CA THR A 466 -33.30 -3.22 -7.92
C THR A 466 -34.18 -3.64 -9.10
N ILE A 467 -33.86 -3.19 -10.32
CA ILE A 467 -34.58 -3.58 -11.54
C ILE A 467 -33.59 -4.00 -12.65
N PRO A 468 -33.95 -4.95 -13.54
CA PRO A 468 -33.05 -5.44 -14.57
C PRO A 468 -32.60 -4.41 -15.61
N ILE A 469 -33.40 -3.35 -15.82
CA ILE A 469 -33.10 -2.26 -16.76
C ILE A 469 -32.17 -1.18 -16.18
N ASN A 470 -31.73 -1.36 -14.93
CA ASN A 470 -30.67 -0.58 -14.26
C ASN A 470 -30.89 0.95 -14.36
N LEU A 471 -29.98 1.68 -15.02
CA LEU A 471 -30.00 3.14 -15.15
C LEU A 471 -30.95 3.68 -16.23
N LEU A 472 -31.65 2.81 -16.98
CA LEU A 472 -32.53 3.24 -18.07
C LEU A 472 -33.62 4.24 -17.62
N PRO A 473 -34.34 4.04 -16.50
CA PRO A 473 -35.35 5.02 -16.06
C PRO A 473 -34.75 6.39 -15.75
N TYR A 474 -33.54 6.43 -15.16
CA TYR A 474 -32.83 7.68 -14.95
C TYR A 474 -32.44 8.34 -16.27
N GLY A 475 -31.94 7.56 -17.24
CA GLY A 475 -31.60 8.05 -18.58
C GLY A 475 -32.80 8.67 -19.31
N LEU A 476 -33.99 8.05 -19.22
CA LEU A 476 -35.22 8.59 -19.79
C LEU A 476 -35.65 9.90 -19.12
N VAL A 477 -35.60 9.97 -17.78
CA VAL A 477 -35.91 11.21 -17.05
C VAL A 477 -34.90 12.31 -17.40
N LEU A 478 -33.61 11.99 -17.49
CA LEU A 478 -32.54 12.92 -17.89
C LEU A 478 -32.82 13.48 -19.29
N LEU A 479 -33.18 12.63 -20.25
CA LEU A 479 -33.49 13.03 -21.62
C LEU A 479 -34.73 13.94 -21.69
N VAL A 480 -35.85 13.50 -21.10
CA VAL A 480 -37.11 14.25 -21.10
C VAL A 480 -36.92 15.62 -20.46
N THR A 481 -36.28 15.68 -19.29
CA THR A 481 -36.07 16.96 -18.58
C THR A 481 -35.04 17.86 -19.27
N THR A 482 -34.07 17.30 -20.00
CA THR A 482 -33.18 18.07 -20.89
C THR A 482 -33.96 18.73 -22.02
N LEU A 483 -34.86 17.99 -22.68
CA LEU A 483 -35.70 18.50 -23.77
C LEU A 483 -36.75 19.52 -23.29
N MET A 484 -37.20 19.44 -22.05
CA MET A 484 -38.16 20.39 -21.47
C MET A 484 -37.55 21.77 -21.15
N ALA A 485 -36.23 21.86 -21.00
CA ALA A 485 -35.56 23.07 -20.53
C ALA A 485 -34.21 23.38 -21.22
N PRO A 486 -34.11 23.35 -22.56
CA PRO A 486 -32.84 23.58 -23.28
C PRO A 486 -32.22 24.95 -22.99
N GLU A 487 -33.06 25.98 -22.85
CA GLU A 487 -32.64 27.35 -22.52
C GLU A 487 -31.91 27.45 -21.17
N LEU A 488 -32.32 26.65 -20.18
CA LEU A 488 -31.67 26.62 -18.86
C LEU A 488 -30.30 25.96 -18.94
N LEU A 489 -30.16 24.89 -19.74
CA LEU A 489 -28.87 24.24 -19.98
C LEU A 489 -27.90 25.17 -20.72
N TRP A 490 -28.40 25.91 -21.71
CA TRP A 490 -27.59 26.89 -22.44
C TRP A 490 -27.07 27.99 -21.51
N ARG A 491 -27.91 28.52 -20.61
CA ARG A 491 -27.48 29.51 -19.61
C ARG A 491 -26.50 28.92 -18.60
N ALA A 492 -26.70 27.68 -18.18
CA ALA A 492 -25.86 27.01 -17.19
C ALA A 492 -24.41 26.75 -17.67
N ARG A 493 -24.13 26.76 -18.98
CA ARG A 493 -22.77 26.54 -19.53
C ARG A 493 -21.72 27.53 -19.03
N HIS A 494 -22.14 28.71 -18.60
CA HIS A 494 -21.27 29.75 -18.08
C HIS A 494 -21.00 29.61 -16.56
N MET A 495 -21.70 28.72 -15.85
CA MET A 495 -21.49 28.46 -14.42
C MET A 495 -20.21 27.63 -14.21
N GLU A 496 -19.20 28.22 -13.57
CA GLU A 496 -17.88 27.60 -13.29
C GLU A 496 -17.36 26.69 -14.43
N ALA A 497 -16.97 27.31 -15.54
CA ALA A 497 -16.57 26.58 -16.74
C ALA A 497 -15.34 25.66 -16.57
N GLN A 498 -14.52 25.78 -15.52
CA GLN A 498 -13.27 25.01 -15.44
C GLN A 498 -13.47 23.52 -15.11
N PRO A 499 -14.18 23.11 -14.03
CA PRO A 499 -14.50 21.71 -13.78
C PRO A 499 -15.17 21.01 -14.97
N ILE A 500 -16.17 21.65 -15.57
CA ILE A 500 -16.91 21.10 -16.70
C ILE A 500 -15.98 20.93 -17.91
N ARG A 501 -15.19 21.96 -18.26
CA ARG A 501 -14.18 21.85 -19.35
C ARG A 501 -13.17 20.73 -19.12
N ALA A 502 -12.68 20.55 -17.90
CA ALA A 502 -11.73 19.49 -17.60
C ALA A 502 -12.33 18.10 -17.83
N LEU A 503 -13.58 17.90 -17.40
CA LEU A 503 -14.31 16.64 -17.65
C LEU A 503 -14.67 16.47 -19.12
N THR A 504 -15.01 17.55 -19.84
CA THR A 504 -15.22 17.49 -21.30
C THR A 504 -13.95 17.07 -22.04
N TRP A 505 -12.79 17.62 -21.69
CA TRP A 505 -11.51 17.21 -22.29
C TRP A 505 -11.17 15.75 -21.99
N LEU A 506 -11.45 15.28 -20.76
CA LEU A 506 -11.32 13.87 -20.42
C LEU A 506 -12.23 13.00 -21.30
N THR A 507 -13.52 13.36 -21.42
CA THR A 507 -14.47 12.68 -22.29
C THR A 507 -13.98 12.62 -23.72
N LEU A 508 -13.52 13.74 -24.29
CA LEU A 508 -13.00 13.78 -25.66
C LEU A 508 -11.76 12.89 -25.82
N ALA A 509 -10.86 12.86 -24.84
CA ALA A 509 -9.70 11.96 -24.87
C ALA A 509 -10.10 10.48 -24.85
N VAL A 510 -11.09 10.11 -24.03
CA VAL A 510 -11.62 8.73 -23.97
C VAL A 510 -12.25 8.32 -25.29
N LEU A 511 -13.02 9.21 -25.92
CA LEU A 511 -13.65 8.97 -27.22
C LEU A 511 -12.61 8.89 -28.33
N ALA A 512 -11.64 9.80 -28.36
CA ALA A 512 -10.58 9.82 -29.35
C ALA A 512 -9.78 8.51 -29.33
N LEU A 513 -9.41 8.02 -28.14
CA LEU A 513 -8.71 6.73 -28.02
C LEU A 513 -9.61 5.55 -28.39
N GLY A 514 -10.89 5.59 -28.03
CA GLY A 514 -11.86 4.56 -28.41
C GLY A 514 -12.06 4.48 -29.93
N VAL A 515 -12.19 5.62 -30.61
CA VAL A 515 -12.29 5.71 -32.07
C VAL A 515 -10.98 5.29 -32.73
N LEU A 516 -9.83 5.71 -32.21
CA LEU A 516 -8.53 5.27 -32.71
C LEU A 516 -8.40 3.75 -32.63
N SER A 517 -8.76 3.15 -31.50
CA SER A 517 -8.79 1.69 -31.35
C SER A 517 -9.81 1.01 -32.28
N MET A 518 -10.92 1.66 -32.64
CA MET A 518 -11.86 1.12 -33.61
C MET A 518 -11.27 1.11 -35.02
N VAL A 519 -10.61 2.21 -35.41
CA VAL A 519 -10.02 2.37 -36.74
C VAL A 519 -8.81 1.47 -36.94
N VAL A 520 -7.91 1.39 -35.94
CA VAL A 520 -6.64 0.63 -36.06
C VAL A 520 -6.87 -0.87 -36.15
N PHE A 521 -7.91 -1.38 -35.49
CA PHE A 521 -8.16 -2.81 -35.42
C PHE A 521 -9.44 -3.25 -36.17
N GLU A 522 -10.02 -2.37 -37.00
CA GLU A 522 -11.19 -2.63 -37.85
C GLU A 522 -12.41 -3.25 -37.12
N HIS A 523 -12.61 -2.89 -35.85
CA HIS A 523 -13.63 -3.52 -35.02
C HIS A 523 -15.02 -2.86 -35.14
N GLY A 524 -16.06 -3.63 -34.83
CA GLY A 524 -17.45 -3.17 -34.88
C GLY A 524 -17.81 -2.11 -33.81
N LEU A 525 -18.82 -1.29 -34.12
CA LEU A 525 -19.33 -0.17 -33.28
C LEU A 525 -19.71 -0.58 -31.85
N ARG A 526 -20.02 -1.86 -31.62
CA ARG A 526 -20.46 -2.40 -30.31
C ARG A 526 -19.40 -2.23 -29.22
N ASN A 527 -18.11 -2.20 -29.56
CA ASN A 527 -17.02 -2.15 -28.58
C ASN A 527 -16.65 -0.72 -28.14
N VAL A 528 -17.10 0.29 -28.89
CA VAL A 528 -16.99 1.71 -28.51
C VAL A 528 -18.11 2.12 -27.54
N ASP A 529 -19.15 1.29 -27.39
CA ASP A 529 -20.34 1.62 -26.59
C ASP A 529 -20.00 1.92 -25.11
N ASN A 530 -19.09 1.17 -24.48
CA ASN A 530 -18.64 1.47 -23.11
C ASN A 530 -17.90 2.81 -23.00
N ARG A 531 -17.18 3.21 -24.03
CA ARG A 531 -16.41 4.46 -24.08
C ARG A 531 -17.29 5.66 -24.39
N SER A 532 -18.32 5.48 -25.22
CA SER A 532 -19.28 6.53 -25.60
C SER A 532 -20.03 7.09 -24.38
N ARG A 533 -20.24 6.27 -23.34
CA ARG A 533 -20.89 6.63 -22.07
C ARG A 533 -20.24 7.82 -21.36
N PHE A 534 -18.95 8.08 -21.57
CA PHE A 534 -18.27 9.26 -21.00
C PHE A 534 -18.84 10.60 -21.51
N LEU A 535 -19.57 10.62 -22.63
CA LEU A 535 -20.33 11.78 -23.12
C LEU A 535 -21.32 12.32 -22.09
N VAL A 536 -21.82 11.44 -21.24
CA VAL A 536 -22.87 11.76 -20.28
C VAL A 536 -22.33 12.58 -19.09
N ILE A 537 -21.03 12.54 -18.79
CA ILE A 537 -20.44 13.29 -17.65
C ILE A 537 -20.69 14.80 -17.75
N PRO A 538 -20.21 15.51 -18.80
CA PRO A 538 -20.43 16.95 -18.91
C PRO A 538 -21.92 17.30 -19.09
N TRP A 539 -22.68 16.45 -19.77
CA TRP A 539 -24.13 16.65 -19.95
C TRP A 539 -24.87 16.64 -18.61
N ILE A 540 -24.67 15.62 -17.76
CA ILE A 540 -25.30 15.55 -16.43
C ILE A 540 -24.84 16.70 -15.54
N ALA A 541 -23.54 17.04 -15.56
CA ALA A 541 -23.03 18.14 -14.74
C ALA A 541 -23.75 19.47 -15.09
N LEU A 542 -23.93 19.74 -16.39
CA LEU A 542 -24.70 20.91 -16.88
C LEU A 542 -26.17 20.80 -16.52
N TRP A 543 -26.78 19.64 -16.68
CA TRP A 543 -28.18 19.37 -16.34
C TRP A 543 -28.48 19.66 -14.87
N VAL A 544 -27.60 19.24 -13.94
CA VAL A 544 -27.74 19.57 -12.51
C VAL A 544 -27.56 21.08 -12.27
N CYS A 545 -26.61 21.73 -12.95
CA CYS A 545 -26.42 23.18 -12.80
C CYS A 545 -27.63 23.98 -13.29
N ALA A 546 -28.30 23.50 -14.35
CA ALA A 546 -29.47 24.11 -14.96
C ALA A 546 -30.73 23.92 -14.12
N LEU A 547 -31.05 22.67 -13.76
CA LEU A 547 -32.29 22.33 -13.07
C LEU A 547 -32.18 22.44 -11.55
N ARG A 548 -30.98 22.45 -10.98
CA ARG A 548 -30.69 22.64 -9.55
C ARG A 548 -31.50 21.71 -8.61
N PRO A 549 -31.59 20.39 -8.89
CA PRO A 549 -32.34 19.48 -8.04
C PRO A 549 -31.71 19.36 -6.64
N ASP A 550 -32.51 19.06 -5.63
CA ASP A 550 -32.03 18.95 -4.24
C ASP A 550 -31.31 17.61 -4.01
N MET A 551 -30.08 17.68 -3.48
CA MET A 551 -29.26 16.53 -3.10
C MET A 551 -29.97 15.55 -2.15
N ARG A 552 -30.98 16.01 -1.39
CA ARG A 552 -31.79 15.14 -0.53
C ARG A 552 -32.47 13.99 -1.29
N TRP A 553 -32.83 14.19 -2.56
CA TRP A 553 -33.42 13.13 -3.39
C TRP A 553 -32.41 12.04 -3.75
N LEU A 554 -31.18 12.44 -4.09
CA LEU A 554 -30.07 11.50 -4.28
C LEU A 554 -29.81 10.67 -3.02
N TRP A 555 -29.81 11.32 -1.85
CA TRP A 555 -29.61 10.63 -0.58
C TRP A 555 -30.76 9.66 -0.24
N ARG A 556 -32.02 10.08 -0.43
CA ARG A 556 -33.20 9.20 -0.22
C ARG A 556 -33.19 8.02 -1.17
N GLY A 557 -32.81 8.24 -2.43
CA GLY A 557 -32.70 7.18 -3.42
C GLY A 557 -31.60 6.18 -3.05
N ALA A 558 -30.44 6.64 -2.57
CA ALA A 558 -29.38 5.75 -2.08
C ALA A 558 -29.82 4.91 -0.87
N PHE A 559 -30.57 5.50 0.07
CA PHE A 559 -31.14 4.77 1.19
C PHE A 559 -32.16 3.71 0.73
N ALA A 560 -33.09 4.09 -0.17
CA ALA A 560 -34.09 3.18 -0.72
C ALA A 560 -33.44 2.05 -1.54
N GLY A 561 -32.43 2.37 -2.36
CA GLY A 561 -31.67 1.40 -3.14
C GLY A 561 -30.96 0.39 -2.24
N LEU A 562 -30.28 0.84 -1.18
CA LEU A 562 -29.61 -0.07 -0.23
C LEU A 562 -30.59 -1.03 0.44
N LEU A 563 -31.77 -0.55 0.88
CA LEU A 563 -32.79 -1.41 1.48
C LEU A 563 -33.42 -2.37 0.47
N GLY A 564 -33.76 -1.87 -0.72
CA GLY A 564 -34.35 -2.67 -1.80
C GLY A 564 -33.40 -3.77 -2.27
N THR A 565 -32.14 -3.43 -2.50
CA THR A 565 -31.11 -4.41 -2.89
C THR A 565 -30.86 -5.42 -1.77
N PHE A 566 -30.82 -5.01 -0.50
CA PHE A 566 -30.68 -5.95 0.62
C PHE A 566 -31.85 -6.92 0.71
N ALA A 567 -33.09 -6.44 0.58
CA ALA A 567 -34.27 -7.29 0.59
C ALA A 567 -34.25 -8.29 -0.58
N LEU A 568 -33.93 -7.84 -1.80
CA LEU A 568 -33.83 -8.72 -2.97
C LEU A 568 -32.69 -9.74 -2.83
N ALA A 569 -31.52 -9.33 -2.34
CA ALA A 569 -30.39 -10.22 -2.09
C ALA A 569 -30.73 -11.28 -1.04
N LEU A 570 -31.42 -10.88 0.04
CA LEU A 570 -31.86 -11.79 1.09
C LEU A 570 -32.90 -12.78 0.56
N LEU A 571 -33.89 -12.33 -0.21
CA LEU A 571 -34.87 -13.19 -0.85
C LEU A 571 -34.21 -14.19 -1.82
N GLN A 572 -33.21 -13.75 -2.60
CA GLN A 572 -32.49 -14.62 -3.52
C GLN A 572 -31.73 -15.74 -2.77
N VAL A 573 -31.02 -15.41 -1.69
CA VAL A 573 -30.25 -16.39 -0.90
C VAL A 573 -31.19 -17.30 -0.09
N LEU A 574 -32.24 -16.76 0.53
CA LEU A 574 -33.25 -17.57 1.23
C LEU A 574 -34.03 -18.48 0.28
N GLY A 575 -34.16 -18.10 -0.99
CA GLY A 575 -34.73 -18.91 -2.06
C GLY A 575 -33.82 -20.05 -2.56
N GLY A 576 -32.66 -20.27 -1.92
CA GLY A 576 -31.75 -21.39 -2.22
C GLY A 576 -30.55 -21.03 -3.10
N ALA A 577 -30.37 -19.75 -3.48
CA ALA A 577 -29.16 -19.35 -4.20
C ALA A 577 -27.94 -19.38 -3.27
N ALA A 578 -26.82 -19.93 -3.76
CA ALA A 578 -25.57 -20.02 -2.99
C ALA A 578 -25.00 -18.65 -2.58
N ARG A 579 -25.27 -17.60 -3.36
CA ARG A 579 -24.90 -16.20 -3.08
C ARG A 579 -25.82 -15.24 -3.82
N ALA A 580 -25.81 -13.98 -3.40
CA ALA A 580 -26.56 -12.91 -4.06
C ALA A 580 -25.83 -12.37 -5.30
N GLU A 581 -26.50 -12.42 -6.45
CA GLU A 581 -26.04 -11.89 -7.76
C GLU A 581 -27.03 -10.92 -8.40
N LEU A 582 -28.31 -10.97 -8.00
CA LEU A 582 -29.45 -10.31 -8.63
C LEU A 582 -29.42 -10.50 -10.17
N SER A 583 -29.82 -9.50 -10.96
CA SER A 583 -29.78 -9.53 -12.43
C SER A 583 -28.40 -9.17 -13.01
N THR A 584 -27.33 -9.35 -12.22
CA THR A 584 -25.99 -8.83 -12.53
C THR A 584 -24.94 -9.92 -12.22
N ASN A 585 -23.85 -9.58 -11.55
CA ASN A 585 -22.95 -10.55 -10.93
C ASN A 585 -22.65 -10.12 -9.48
N ALA A 586 -22.25 -11.08 -8.63
CA ALA A 586 -22.00 -10.84 -7.20
C ALA A 586 -20.98 -9.70 -6.93
N ILE A 587 -19.98 -9.54 -7.80
CA ILE A 587 -18.88 -8.58 -7.60
C ILE A 587 -19.37 -7.16 -7.93
N VAL A 588 -19.92 -6.95 -9.13
CA VAL A 588 -20.51 -5.68 -9.60
C VAL A 588 -21.60 -5.21 -8.67
N LEU A 589 -22.44 -6.12 -8.17
CA LEU A 589 -23.45 -5.84 -7.17
C LEU A 589 -22.82 -5.25 -5.90
N ALA A 590 -21.80 -5.90 -5.34
CA ALA A 590 -21.11 -5.45 -4.14
C ALA A 590 -20.41 -4.10 -4.34
N ASP A 591 -19.78 -3.90 -5.50
CA ASP A 591 -19.09 -2.66 -5.85
C ASP A 591 -20.05 -1.46 -5.88
N ILE A 592 -21.19 -1.60 -6.58
CA ILE A 592 -22.20 -0.53 -6.65
C ILE A 592 -22.83 -0.29 -5.26
N VAL A 593 -23.07 -1.34 -4.46
CA VAL A 593 -23.57 -1.20 -3.08
C VAL A 593 -22.64 -0.32 -2.23
N VAL A 594 -21.32 -0.51 -2.30
CA VAL A 594 -20.37 0.36 -1.59
C VAL A 594 -20.45 1.81 -2.09
N MET A 595 -20.66 2.03 -3.38
CA MET A 595 -20.87 3.39 -3.89
C MET A 595 -22.16 4.02 -3.36
N LEU A 596 -23.26 3.25 -3.26
CA LEU A 596 -24.49 3.72 -2.64
C LEU A 596 -24.29 4.06 -1.15
N MET A 597 -23.47 3.29 -0.43
CA MET A 597 -23.08 3.60 0.95
C MET A 597 -22.28 4.91 1.03
N VAL A 598 -21.36 5.17 0.07
CA VAL A 598 -20.66 6.47 -0.03
C VAL A 598 -21.66 7.61 -0.18
N LEU A 599 -22.66 7.49 -1.05
CA LEU A 599 -23.70 8.51 -1.22
C LEU A 599 -24.53 8.70 0.06
N LEU A 600 -24.95 7.61 0.69
CA LEU A 600 -25.71 7.64 1.94
C LEU A 600 -24.93 8.36 3.06
N VAL A 601 -23.63 8.13 3.15
CA VAL A 601 -22.77 8.71 4.19
C VAL A 601 -22.47 10.17 3.91
N PHE A 602 -21.95 10.51 2.73
CA PHE A 602 -21.39 11.85 2.47
C PHE A 602 -22.43 12.88 2.01
N CYS A 603 -23.54 12.45 1.40
CA CYS A 603 -24.65 13.33 0.98
C CYS A 603 -25.75 13.47 2.04
N ARG A 604 -25.51 13.02 3.29
CA ARG A 604 -26.52 12.99 4.36
C ARG A 604 -27.04 14.36 4.78
N PRO A 605 -28.35 14.50 5.06
CA PRO A 605 -28.90 15.65 5.78
C PRO A 605 -28.38 15.74 7.23
N SER A 606 -28.47 16.92 7.84
CA SER A 606 -28.15 17.11 9.26
C SER A 606 -29.08 16.27 10.16
N ARG A 607 -28.53 15.72 11.26
CA ARG A 607 -29.24 14.98 12.32
C ARG A 607 -29.90 13.63 11.96
N ARG A 608 -29.60 12.99 10.82
CA ARG A 608 -30.21 11.70 10.40
C ARG A 608 -29.29 10.47 10.49
N TRP A 609 -28.51 10.36 11.56
CA TRP A 609 -27.53 9.27 11.71
C TRP A 609 -28.15 7.87 11.83
N SER A 610 -29.36 7.74 12.38
CA SER A 610 -30.06 6.46 12.47
C SER A 610 -30.27 5.81 11.10
N LEU A 611 -30.75 6.59 10.12
CA LEU A 611 -30.97 6.12 8.75
C LEU A 611 -29.67 5.80 8.03
N VAL A 612 -28.58 6.54 8.33
CA VAL A 612 -27.25 6.19 7.81
C VAL A 612 -26.81 4.84 8.36
N ILE A 613 -26.95 4.59 9.67
CA ILE A 613 -26.59 3.31 10.30
C ILE A 613 -27.41 2.16 9.68
N VAL A 614 -28.73 2.31 9.56
CA VAL A 614 -29.61 1.29 8.97
C VAL A 614 -29.21 1.00 7.53
N GLY A 615 -29.02 2.01 6.69
CA GLY A 615 -28.65 1.80 5.29
C GLY A 615 -27.23 1.24 5.11
N THR A 616 -26.28 1.66 5.96
CA THR A 616 -24.92 1.08 5.98
C THR A 616 -24.96 -0.38 6.43
N ALA A 617 -25.77 -0.73 7.43
CA ALA A 617 -25.95 -2.11 7.87
C ALA A 617 -26.58 -2.99 6.77
N ALA A 618 -27.60 -2.49 6.08
CA ALA A 618 -28.19 -3.16 4.91
C ALA A 618 -27.15 -3.36 3.80
N GLY A 619 -26.34 -2.34 3.49
CA GLY A 619 -25.25 -2.45 2.52
C GLY A 619 -24.18 -3.48 2.91
N CYS A 620 -23.73 -3.48 4.16
CA CYS A 620 -22.83 -4.51 4.68
C CYS A 620 -23.47 -5.91 4.57
N GLY A 621 -24.74 -6.05 4.94
CA GLY A 621 -25.52 -7.28 4.79
C GLY A 621 -25.53 -7.79 3.36
N THR A 622 -25.81 -6.92 2.39
CA THR A 622 -25.76 -7.29 0.96
C THR A 622 -24.37 -7.76 0.54
N ILE A 623 -23.30 -7.04 0.92
CA ILE A 623 -21.92 -7.42 0.58
C ILE A 623 -21.55 -8.79 1.16
N ILE A 624 -22.03 -9.11 2.37
CA ILE A 624 -21.83 -10.42 2.98
C ILE A 624 -22.56 -11.50 2.17
N LEU A 625 -23.81 -11.24 1.78
CA LEU A 625 -24.62 -12.17 0.97
C LEU A 625 -24.04 -12.39 -0.44
N THR A 626 -23.28 -11.45 -1.00
CA THR A 626 -22.61 -11.67 -2.29
C THR A 626 -21.33 -12.51 -2.19
N GLY A 627 -20.72 -12.60 -1.01
CA GLY A 627 -19.41 -13.24 -0.82
C GLY A 627 -18.23 -12.50 -1.50
N SER A 628 -18.43 -11.26 -1.96
CA SER A 628 -17.40 -10.50 -2.69
C SER A 628 -16.35 -9.91 -1.74
N ARG A 629 -15.16 -10.52 -1.71
CA ARG A 629 -14.02 -10.08 -0.89
C ARG A 629 -13.28 -8.86 -1.45
N GLY A 630 -13.33 -8.66 -2.77
CA GLY A 630 -12.61 -7.58 -3.47
C GLY A 630 -13.03 -6.18 -3.02
N VAL A 631 -14.27 -6.03 -2.55
CA VAL A 631 -14.83 -4.75 -2.12
C VAL A 631 -14.40 -4.32 -0.70
N PHE A 632 -13.80 -5.21 0.09
CA PHE A 632 -13.49 -4.95 1.50
C PHE A 632 -12.49 -3.80 1.70
N ALA A 633 -11.56 -3.61 0.77
CA ALA A 633 -10.64 -2.48 0.81
C ALA A 633 -11.38 -1.13 0.69
N ALA A 634 -12.34 -1.03 -0.24
CA ALA A 634 -13.18 0.14 -0.43
C ALA A 634 -14.12 0.37 0.77
N LEU A 635 -14.71 -0.70 1.31
CA LEU A 635 -15.52 -0.64 2.53
C LEU A 635 -14.71 -0.15 3.72
N LEU A 636 -13.51 -0.68 3.94
CA LEU A 636 -12.61 -0.24 5.02
C LEU A 636 -12.26 1.24 4.88
N ALA A 637 -11.90 1.70 3.68
CA ALA A 637 -11.63 3.10 3.42
C ALA A 637 -12.84 3.99 3.75
N LEU A 638 -14.05 3.60 3.33
CA LEU A 638 -15.29 4.28 3.67
C LEU A 638 -15.50 4.37 5.19
N LEU A 639 -15.37 3.26 5.92
CA LEU A 639 -15.58 3.22 7.36
C LEU A 639 -14.54 4.04 8.15
N VAL A 640 -13.28 4.01 7.72
CA VAL A 640 -12.21 4.82 8.32
C VAL A 640 -12.48 6.31 8.10
N VAL A 641 -12.77 6.74 6.87
CA VAL A 641 -13.05 8.14 6.58
C VAL A 641 -14.34 8.60 7.27
N LEU A 642 -15.34 7.72 7.37
CA LEU A 642 -16.55 7.98 8.15
C LEU A 642 -16.23 8.24 9.63
N ALA A 643 -15.44 7.36 10.27
CA ALA A 643 -15.02 7.50 11.67
C ALA A 643 -14.25 8.81 11.91
N LEU A 644 -13.40 9.21 10.97
CA LEU A 644 -12.65 10.47 11.02
C LEU A 644 -13.55 11.70 10.78
N SER A 645 -14.56 11.60 9.92
CA SER A 645 -15.46 12.70 9.55
C SER A 645 -16.48 13.07 10.64
N LEU A 646 -16.77 12.13 11.53
CA LEU A 646 -17.69 12.37 12.63
C LEU A 646 -17.03 13.28 13.70
N ARG A 647 -17.74 14.36 14.04
CA ARG A 647 -17.42 15.24 15.18
C ARG A 647 -17.85 14.56 16.49
N TRP A 648 -17.21 13.45 16.85
CA TRP A 648 -17.33 12.89 18.19
C TRP A 648 -16.56 13.77 19.16
N ARG A 649 -17.17 14.10 20.31
CA ARG A 649 -16.57 14.95 21.34
C ARG A 649 -15.32 14.33 21.97
N THR A 650 -15.06 13.03 21.80
CA THR A 650 -13.90 12.34 22.38
C THR A 650 -13.26 11.36 21.38
N GLY A 651 -11.93 11.23 21.41
CA GLY A 651 -11.18 10.26 20.60
C GLY A 651 -11.51 8.80 20.94
N VAL A 652 -11.94 8.55 22.19
CA VAL A 652 -12.39 7.22 22.66
C VAL A 652 -13.59 6.75 21.85
N ALA A 653 -14.60 7.60 21.61
CA ALA A 653 -15.78 7.18 20.88
C ALA A 653 -15.49 6.87 19.39
N ARG A 654 -14.51 7.54 18.78
CA ARG A 654 -14.02 7.18 17.43
C ARG A 654 -13.35 5.80 17.42
N LEU A 655 -12.52 5.52 18.43
CA LEU A 655 -11.84 4.23 18.56
C LEU A 655 -12.84 3.11 18.86
N SER A 656 -13.85 3.36 19.68
CA SER A 656 -14.93 2.41 19.98
C SER A 656 -15.75 2.03 18.75
N VAL A 657 -16.05 2.99 17.87
CA VAL A 657 -16.78 2.70 16.62
C VAL A 657 -15.91 1.90 15.64
N LEU A 658 -14.63 2.26 15.49
CA LEU A 658 -13.69 1.49 14.69
C LEU A 658 -13.51 0.06 15.23
N ALA A 659 -13.34 -0.09 16.54
CA ALA A 659 -13.22 -1.38 17.21
C ALA A 659 -14.52 -2.21 17.10
N GLY A 660 -15.69 -1.57 17.22
CA GLY A 660 -16.98 -2.22 17.02
C GLY A 660 -17.18 -2.72 15.59
N MET A 661 -16.80 -1.93 14.59
CA MET A 661 -16.85 -2.37 13.19
C MET A 661 -15.86 -3.50 12.89
N LEU A 662 -14.66 -3.45 13.47
CA LEU A 662 -13.67 -4.52 13.35
C LEU A 662 -14.15 -5.81 14.05
N ALA A 663 -14.78 -5.68 15.21
CA ALA A 663 -15.37 -6.79 15.94
C ALA A 663 -16.54 -7.41 15.18
N ILE A 664 -17.42 -6.60 14.59
CA ILE A 664 -18.52 -7.08 13.73
C ILE A 664 -17.96 -7.83 12.53
N ALA A 665 -16.95 -7.28 11.84
CA ALA A 665 -16.29 -7.95 10.72
C ALA A 665 -15.61 -9.26 11.14
N ALA A 666 -14.93 -9.29 12.30
CA ALA A 666 -14.33 -10.50 12.84
C ALA A 666 -15.38 -11.54 13.23
N THR A 667 -16.46 -11.14 13.90
CA THR A 667 -17.57 -12.04 14.27
C THR A 667 -18.21 -12.64 13.03
N LEU A 668 -18.50 -11.84 12.00
CA LEU A 668 -19.04 -12.31 10.73
C LEU A 668 -18.12 -13.31 10.01
N LEU A 669 -16.82 -13.01 9.98
CA LEU A 669 -15.81 -13.92 9.42
C LEU A 669 -15.73 -15.24 10.20
N LEU A 670 -15.96 -15.20 11.51
CA LEU A 670 -15.89 -16.37 12.39
C LEU A 670 -17.21 -17.15 12.47
N SER A 671 -18.35 -16.52 12.19
CA SER A 671 -19.68 -17.12 12.34
C SER A 671 -20.23 -17.75 11.07
N VAL A 672 -19.70 -17.41 9.89
CA VAL A 672 -20.15 -17.95 8.61
C VAL A 672 -19.16 -19.05 8.16
N PRO A 673 -19.55 -20.34 8.20
CA PRO A 673 -18.68 -21.47 7.86
C PRO A 673 -18.04 -21.34 6.46
N GLU A 674 -18.82 -20.97 5.44
CA GLU A 674 -18.32 -20.69 4.08
C GLU A 674 -17.21 -19.63 4.04
N LEU A 675 -17.34 -18.54 4.80
CA LEU A 675 -16.30 -17.49 4.88
C LEU A 675 -15.05 -17.98 5.61
N ARG A 676 -15.20 -18.90 6.57
CA ARG A 676 -14.09 -19.55 7.28
C ARG A 676 -13.35 -20.55 6.40
N HIS A 677 -14.07 -21.32 5.59
CA HIS A 677 -13.50 -22.32 4.68
C HIS A 677 -12.68 -21.65 3.57
N GLN A 678 -13.14 -20.53 3.01
CA GLN A 678 -12.43 -19.81 1.92
C GLN A 678 -11.18 -19.00 2.35
N VAL A 679 -10.91 -18.87 3.65
CA VAL A 679 -9.75 -18.14 4.21
C VAL A 679 -8.71 -19.11 4.82
N ARG A 680 -8.90 -20.42 4.62
CA ARG A 680 -7.95 -21.43 5.07
C ARG A 680 -6.62 -21.27 4.32
N LEU A 681 -5.55 -20.99 5.07
CA LEU A 681 -4.17 -20.98 4.59
C LEU A 681 -3.77 -22.31 3.90
N THR A 682 -4.46 -23.40 4.21
CA THR A 682 -4.26 -24.72 3.58
C THR A 682 -4.70 -24.76 2.11
N GLU A 683 -5.78 -24.06 1.75
CA GLU A 683 -6.22 -23.97 0.34
C GLU A 683 -5.27 -23.08 -0.47
N LEU A 684 -4.76 -22.00 0.14
CA LEU A 684 -3.76 -21.13 -0.49
C LEU A 684 -2.45 -21.89 -0.78
N HIS A 685 -2.03 -22.78 0.13
CA HIS A 685 -0.85 -23.62 -0.07
C HIS A 685 -1.08 -24.64 -1.20
N SER A 686 -2.24 -25.31 -1.24
CA SER A 686 -2.58 -26.23 -2.32
C SER A 686 -2.82 -25.55 -3.68
N ASP A 687 -3.32 -24.31 -3.69
CA ASP A 687 -3.48 -23.52 -4.92
C ASP A 687 -2.12 -23.08 -5.47
N VAL A 688 -1.20 -22.63 -4.60
CA VAL A 688 0.18 -22.32 -5.00
C VAL A 688 0.91 -23.56 -5.52
N GLN A 689 0.76 -24.71 -4.86
CA GLN A 689 1.35 -25.98 -5.32
C GLN A 689 0.77 -26.46 -6.67
N ARG A 690 -0.54 -26.34 -6.88
CA ARG A 690 -1.18 -26.65 -8.17
C ARG A 690 -0.68 -25.71 -9.28
N MET A 691 -0.56 -24.42 -8.99
CA MET A 691 0.00 -23.45 -9.93
C MET A 691 1.47 -23.70 -10.28
N GLU A 692 2.28 -24.12 -9.31
CA GLU A 692 3.68 -24.51 -9.55
C GLU A 692 3.79 -25.74 -10.46
N GLN A 693 2.75 -26.57 -10.51
CA GLN A 693 2.63 -27.73 -11.41
C GLN A 693 1.96 -27.39 -12.75
N GLY A 694 1.58 -26.14 -12.98
CA GLY A 694 0.89 -25.70 -14.21
C GLY A 694 -0.63 -25.92 -14.22
N ASP A 695 -1.23 -26.34 -13.10
CA ASP A 695 -2.68 -26.47 -12.94
C ASP A 695 -3.29 -25.12 -12.50
N SER A 696 -3.97 -24.45 -13.43
CA SER A 696 -4.65 -23.17 -13.23
C SER A 696 -6.17 -23.28 -13.03
N ASP A 697 -6.72 -24.49 -12.83
CA ASP A 697 -8.18 -24.72 -12.69
C ASP A 697 -8.75 -24.21 -11.34
N SER A 698 -7.90 -23.72 -10.43
CA SER A 698 -8.34 -23.03 -9.22
C SER A 698 -8.80 -21.58 -9.49
N SER A 699 -9.72 -21.07 -8.68
CA SER A 699 -10.22 -19.68 -8.81
C SER A 699 -9.13 -18.62 -8.63
N ALA A 700 -8.09 -18.91 -7.84
CA ALA A 700 -6.91 -18.06 -7.66
C ALA A 700 -5.93 -18.22 -8.83
N GLY A 701 -5.66 -19.45 -9.28
CA GLY A 701 -4.82 -19.77 -10.43
C GLY A 701 -5.30 -19.06 -11.70
N ALA A 702 -6.59 -19.18 -12.03
CA ALA A 702 -7.18 -18.52 -13.18
C ALA A 702 -7.10 -16.98 -13.14
N ARG A 703 -7.04 -16.36 -11.94
CA ARG A 703 -6.82 -14.90 -11.83
C ARG A 703 -5.37 -14.53 -12.09
N VAL A 704 -4.44 -15.31 -11.54
CA VAL A 704 -3.00 -15.07 -11.74
C VAL A 704 -2.61 -15.29 -13.20
N GLU A 705 -3.12 -16.36 -13.83
CA GLU A 705 -2.90 -16.64 -15.25
C GLU A 705 -3.37 -15.47 -16.13
N ARG A 706 -4.57 -14.92 -15.89
CA ARG A 706 -5.05 -13.73 -16.63
C ARG A 706 -4.18 -12.50 -16.42
N LEU A 707 -3.67 -12.28 -15.21
CA LEU A 707 -2.76 -11.17 -14.95
C LEU A 707 -1.41 -11.36 -15.65
N GLN A 708 -0.91 -12.59 -15.72
CA GLN A 708 0.29 -12.94 -16.50
C GLN A 708 0.04 -12.73 -17.99
N VAL A 709 -1.07 -13.25 -18.52
CA VAL A 709 -1.51 -13.03 -19.91
C VAL A 709 -1.57 -11.54 -20.23
N ALA A 710 -2.19 -10.73 -19.37
CA ALA A 710 -2.30 -9.28 -19.55
C ALA A 710 -0.92 -8.59 -19.55
N TRP A 711 -0.05 -8.99 -18.62
CA TRP A 711 1.31 -8.45 -18.52
C TRP A 711 2.15 -8.77 -19.75
N ASP A 712 2.14 -10.03 -20.18
CA ASP A 712 2.87 -10.47 -21.36
C ASP A 712 2.31 -9.77 -22.61
N THR A 713 0.99 -9.60 -22.71
CA THR A 713 0.34 -8.88 -23.83
C THR A 713 0.81 -7.43 -23.90
N PHE A 714 0.94 -6.78 -22.74
CA PHE A 714 1.45 -5.42 -22.66
C PHE A 714 2.91 -5.33 -23.09
N LEU A 715 3.74 -6.33 -22.78
CA LEU A 715 5.13 -6.38 -23.23
C LEU A 715 5.24 -6.57 -24.76
N ASP A 716 4.37 -7.38 -25.35
CA ASP A 716 4.32 -7.61 -26.80
C ASP A 716 3.81 -6.36 -27.55
N HIS A 717 2.80 -5.68 -27.00
CA HIS A 717 2.10 -4.57 -27.65
C HIS A 717 2.04 -3.30 -26.78
N PRO A 718 3.19 -2.72 -26.37
CA PRO A 718 3.23 -1.67 -25.35
C PRO A 718 2.60 -0.34 -25.79
N LEU A 719 2.50 -0.06 -27.09
CA LEU A 719 1.99 1.22 -27.59
C LEU A 719 0.49 1.24 -27.84
N ILE A 720 -0.09 0.15 -28.34
CA ILE A 720 -1.47 0.12 -28.84
C ILE A 720 -2.29 -0.98 -28.15
N GLY A 721 -1.65 -1.99 -27.54
CA GLY A 721 -2.33 -3.16 -26.99
C GLY A 721 -2.96 -4.04 -28.06
N VAL A 722 -3.94 -4.86 -27.66
CA VAL A 722 -4.69 -5.78 -28.56
C VAL A 722 -6.08 -5.26 -28.96
N GLY A 723 -6.43 -4.04 -28.58
CA GLY A 723 -7.72 -3.40 -28.88
C GLY A 723 -8.71 -3.42 -27.71
N VAL A 724 -9.51 -2.36 -27.60
CA VAL A 724 -10.49 -2.17 -26.52
C VAL A 724 -11.60 -3.22 -26.58
N GLY A 725 -11.82 -3.93 -25.46
CA GLY A 725 -12.90 -4.92 -25.33
C GLY A 725 -12.59 -6.28 -25.94
N HIS A 726 -11.33 -6.52 -26.32
CA HIS A 726 -10.87 -7.76 -26.95
C HIS A 726 -9.80 -8.47 -26.12
N PHE A 727 -9.95 -8.46 -24.79
CA PHE A 727 -9.02 -9.19 -23.92
C PHE A 727 -8.98 -10.69 -24.23
N ASP A 728 -10.08 -11.28 -24.74
CA ASP A 728 -10.10 -12.69 -25.15
C ASP A 728 -9.10 -13.02 -26.28
N ASN A 729 -8.74 -12.05 -27.13
CA ASN A 729 -7.67 -12.23 -28.11
C ASN A 729 -6.32 -12.46 -27.42
N ALA A 730 -6.08 -11.80 -26.28
CA ALA A 730 -4.88 -12.04 -25.48
C ALA A 730 -4.89 -13.45 -24.86
N MET A 731 -6.06 -13.99 -24.49
CA MET A 731 -6.22 -15.33 -23.92
C MET A 731 -5.85 -16.46 -24.90
N GLN A 732 -5.87 -16.21 -26.21
CA GLN A 732 -5.44 -17.20 -27.22
C GLN A 732 -3.97 -17.62 -27.11
N ARG A 733 -3.16 -16.92 -26.31
CA ARG A 733 -1.79 -17.34 -25.97
C ARG A 733 -1.74 -18.58 -25.09
N VAL A 734 -2.82 -18.86 -24.35
CA VAL A 734 -2.92 -20.04 -23.50
C VAL A 734 -3.29 -21.22 -24.41
N PRO A 735 -2.49 -22.30 -24.47
CA PRO A 735 -2.71 -23.41 -25.41
C PRO A 735 -4.13 -23.98 -25.38
N ILE A 736 -4.69 -24.17 -24.17
CA ILE A 736 -6.05 -24.69 -24.02
C ILE A 736 -7.12 -23.77 -24.62
N CYS A 737 -6.91 -22.46 -24.59
CA CYS A 737 -7.83 -21.49 -25.21
C CYS A 737 -7.73 -21.45 -26.74
N ARG A 738 -6.63 -21.97 -27.30
CA ARG A 738 -6.45 -22.14 -28.74
C ARG A 738 -7.00 -23.49 -29.23
N GLU A 739 -6.84 -24.54 -28.42
CA GLU A 739 -7.21 -25.91 -28.74
C GLU A 739 -8.69 -26.21 -28.45
N ASP A 740 -9.25 -25.66 -27.38
CA ASP A 740 -10.66 -25.75 -27.02
C ASP A 740 -11.32 -24.36 -26.91
N PRO A 741 -11.87 -23.84 -28.02
CA PRO A 741 -12.58 -22.57 -28.02
C PRO A 741 -13.90 -22.57 -27.24
N GLN A 742 -14.35 -23.68 -26.64
CA GLN A 742 -15.58 -23.71 -25.82
C GLN A 742 -15.31 -23.58 -24.32
N GLU A 743 -14.03 -23.60 -23.92
CA GLU A 743 -13.64 -23.53 -22.52
C GLU A 743 -14.06 -22.18 -21.88
N GLN A 744 -14.94 -22.24 -20.87
CA GLN A 744 -15.50 -21.04 -20.22
C GLN A 744 -14.41 -20.15 -19.60
N ARG A 745 -13.28 -20.74 -19.19
CA ARG A 745 -12.14 -20.01 -18.61
C ARG A 745 -11.53 -18.98 -19.58
N CYS A 746 -11.73 -19.18 -20.89
CA CYS A 746 -11.12 -18.43 -21.99
C CYS A 746 -11.98 -17.27 -22.52
N HIS A 747 -13.26 -17.19 -22.15
CA HIS A 747 -14.25 -16.22 -22.70
C HIS A 747 -14.83 -15.29 -21.63
N LEU A 748 -14.03 -14.93 -20.64
CA LEU A 748 -14.47 -14.02 -19.57
C LEU A 748 -14.40 -12.54 -19.97
N GLY A 749 -13.80 -12.20 -21.11
CA GLY A 749 -13.86 -10.88 -21.73
C GLY A 749 -13.00 -9.79 -21.09
N HIS A 750 -12.36 -10.05 -19.94
CA HIS A 750 -11.59 -9.05 -19.20
C HIS A 750 -10.58 -9.63 -18.18
N ALA A 751 -9.55 -8.85 -17.84
CA ALA A 751 -8.45 -9.23 -16.96
C ALA A 751 -8.76 -9.26 -15.44
N HIS A 752 -9.99 -8.90 -15.01
CA HIS A 752 -10.35 -8.70 -13.60
C HIS A 752 -9.45 -7.71 -12.83
N ASN A 753 -8.89 -6.72 -13.53
CA ASN A 753 -8.09 -5.65 -12.95
C ASN A 753 -8.01 -4.52 -13.97
N ASP A 754 -8.39 -3.31 -13.60
CA ASP A 754 -8.44 -2.17 -14.54
C ASP A 754 -7.05 -1.84 -15.11
N VAL A 755 -5.99 -1.93 -14.30
CA VAL A 755 -4.62 -1.64 -14.77
C VAL A 755 -4.17 -2.68 -15.79
N ALA A 756 -4.37 -3.97 -15.48
CA ALA A 756 -3.98 -5.07 -16.37
C ALA A 756 -4.79 -5.05 -17.67
N GLU A 757 -6.11 -4.85 -17.56
CA GLU A 757 -7.03 -4.76 -18.69
C GLU A 757 -6.64 -3.62 -19.63
N TRP A 758 -6.41 -2.42 -19.10
CA TRP A 758 -6.11 -1.25 -19.93
C TRP A 758 -4.68 -1.29 -20.47
N ALA A 759 -3.73 -1.89 -19.75
CA ALA A 759 -2.39 -2.15 -20.26
C ALA A 759 -2.43 -3.10 -21.47
N ALA A 760 -3.09 -4.25 -21.33
CA ALA A 760 -3.15 -5.26 -22.38
C ALA A 760 -3.93 -4.77 -23.61
N THR A 761 -5.06 -4.08 -23.41
CA THR A 761 -5.95 -3.68 -24.51
C THR A 761 -5.55 -2.39 -25.22
N GLN A 762 -4.83 -1.49 -24.55
CA GLN A 762 -4.57 -0.12 -25.05
C GLN A 762 -3.12 0.37 -24.83
N GLY A 763 -2.24 -0.47 -24.28
CA GLY A 763 -0.84 -0.11 -24.03
C GLY A 763 -0.67 1.07 -23.06
N VAL A 764 0.44 1.78 -23.22
CA VAL A 764 0.80 2.98 -22.45
C VAL A 764 -0.26 4.10 -22.58
N PRO A 765 -0.81 4.42 -23.77
CA PRO A 765 -1.90 5.40 -23.90
C PRO A 765 -3.12 5.04 -23.05
N GLY A 766 -3.49 3.76 -23.02
CA GLY A 766 -4.55 3.24 -22.15
C GLY A 766 -4.27 3.48 -20.67
N LEU A 767 -3.07 3.15 -20.20
CA LEU A 767 -2.68 3.38 -18.80
C LEU A 767 -2.70 4.86 -18.43
N LEU A 768 -2.19 5.74 -19.29
CA LEU A 768 -2.25 7.19 -19.08
C LEU A 768 -3.69 7.69 -19.04
N LEU A 769 -4.56 7.15 -19.90
CA LEU A 769 -5.98 7.48 -19.90
C LEU A 769 -6.70 6.99 -18.65
N LEU A 770 -6.41 5.78 -18.16
CA LEU A 770 -6.95 5.27 -16.89
C LEU A 770 -6.56 6.17 -15.71
N LEU A 771 -5.28 6.57 -15.65
CA LEU A 771 -4.78 7.53 -14.67
C LEU A 771 -5.52 8.87 -14.78
N ALA A 772 -5.84 9.33 -15.98
CA ALA A 772 -6.65 10.54 -16.18
C ALA A 772 -8.12 10.35 -15.76
N VAL A 773 -8.73 9.19 -16.06
CA VAL A 773 -10.11 8.85 -15.72
C VAL A 773 -10.34 8.82 -14.21
N TYR A 774 -9.34 8.42 -13.43
CA TYR A 774 -9.38 8.58 -11.97
C TYR A 774 -8.87 9.95 -11.49
N GLY A 775 -7.74 10.41 -12.03
CA GLY A 775 -7.02 11.59 -11.53
C GLY A 775 -7.75 12.90 -11.79
N VAL A 776 -8.36 13.08 -12.96
CA VAL A 776 -9.06 14.33 -13.33
C VAL A 776 -10.32 14.53 -12.45
N PRO A 777 -11.25 13.57 -12.33
CA PRO A 777 -12.38 13.71 -11.41
C PRO A 777 -11.93 13.90 -9.95
N LEU A 778 -10.91 13.17 -9.49
CA LEU A 778 -10.37 13.35 -8.15
C LEU A 778 -9.87 14.77 -7.91
N TRP A 779 -9.09 15.32 -8.84
CA TRP A 779 -8.63 16.71 -8.80
C TRP A 779 -9.79 17.71 -8.79
N VAL A 780 -10.80 17.50 -9.65
CA VAL A 780 -12.01 18.34 -9.70
C VAL A 780 -12.72 18.34 -8.35
N PHE A 781 -12.96 17.16 -7.76
CA PHE A 781 -13.69 17.05 -6.49
C PHE A 781 -12.89 17.61 -5.30
N VAL A 782 -11.58 17.37 -5.22
CA VAL A 782 -10.73 17.98 -4.18
C VAL A 782 -10.78 19.50 -4.28
N ARG A 783 -10.73 20.05 -5.50
CA ARG A 783 -10.81 21.49 -5.73
C ARG A 783 -12.19 22.06 -5.36
N LEU A 784 -13.28 21.42 -5.78
CA LEU A 784 -14.63 21.83 -5.46
C LEU A 784 -14.90 21.75 -3.96
N HIS A 785 -14.41 20.71 -3.28
CA HIS A 785 -14.53 20.57 -1.84
C HIS A 785 -13.81 21.72 -1.09
N ARG A 786 -12.58 22.07 -1.50
CA ARG A 786 -11.84 23.21 -0.93
C ARG A 786 -12.57 24.55 -1.09
N ARG A 787 -13.43 24.69 -2.11
CA ARG A 787 -14.22 25.90 -2.39
C ARG A 787 -15.64 25.86 -1.83
N SER A 788 -16.08 24.71 -1.31
CA SER A 788 -17.45 24.49 -0.83
C SER A 788 -17.78 25.22 0.49
N GLY A 789 -16.76 25.63 1.26
CA GLY A 789 -16.93 26.26 2.56
C GLY A 789 -17.24 25.30 3.72
N HIS A 790 -17.31 23.98 3.48
CA HIS A 790 -17.51 23.01 4.56
C HIS A 790 -16.25 22.84 5.41
N ALA A 791 -16.39 23.02 6.72
CA ALA A 791 -15.32 22.76 7.70
C ALA A 791 -15.08 21.26 7.96
N THR A 792 -15.92 20.37 7.43
CA THR A 792 -15.84 18.92 7.61
C THR A 792 -15.89 18.24 6.25
N PHE A 793 -15.23 17.09 6.09
CA PHE A 793 -15.22 16.29 4.87
C PHE A 793 -16.59 15.64 4.62
N ARG A 794 -17.52 16.39 4.03
CA ARG A 794 -18.90 16.01 3.70
C ARG A 794 -19.40 16.78 2.47
N GLY A 795 -20.57 16.38 1.97
CA GLY A 795 -21.20 16.98 0.80
C GLY A 795 -20.87 16.23 -0.51
N PRO A 796 -21.43 16.69 -1.64
CA PRO A 796 -21.32 16.02 -2.94
C PRO A 796 -19.86 15.94 -3.41
N ALA A 797 -19.03 16.94 -3.13
CA ALA A 797 -17.62 16.91 -3.51
C ALA A 797 -16.82 15.87 -2.69
N ALA A 798 -17.11 15.72 -1.40
CA ALA A 798 -16.50 14.69 -0.57
C ALA A 798 -16.96 13.28 -0.98
N ALA A 799 -18.25 13.13 -1.33
CA ALA A 799 -18.77 11.90 -1.92
C ALA A 799 -18.04 11.58 -3.24
N GLY A 800 -17.78 12.57 -4.09
CA GLY A 800 -17.08 12.39 -5.36
C GLY A 800 -15.64 11.91 -5.18
N VAL A 801 -14.90 12.47 -4.22
CA VAL A 801 -13.57 11.97 -3.84
C VAL A 801 -13.65 10.50 -3.44
N MET A 802 -14.60 10.15 -2.58
CA MET A 802 -14.74 8.79 -2.06
C MET A 802 -15.20 7.78 -3.11
N VAL A 803 -16.08 8.17 -4.04
CA VAL A 803 -16.45 7.33 -5.18
C VAL A 803 -15.21 7.00 -6.02
N VAL A 804 -14.39 8.00 -6.38
CA VAL A 804 -13.19 7.75 -7.19
C VAL A 804 -12.18 6.87 -6.45
N VAL A 805 -11.95 7.13 -5.16
CA VAL A 805 -11.07 6.28 -4.32
C VAL A 805 -11.59 4.85 -4.24
N SER A 806 -12.89 4.66 -4.02
CA SER A 806 -13.49 3.31 -3.99
C SER A 806 -13.41 2.61 -5.34
N TYR A 807 -13.58 3.32 -6.46
CA TYR A 807 -13.39 2.75 -7.80
C TYR A 807 -11.95 2.30 -8.06
N ILE A 808 -10.95 3.07 -7.61
CA ILE A 808 -9.54 2.65 -7.69
C ILE A 808 -9.33 1.37 -6.89
N LEU A 809 -9.85 1.29 -5.67
CA LEU A 809 -9.68 0.13 -4.79
C LEU A 809 -10.37 -1.13 -5.34
N CYS A 810 -11.62 -1.01 -5.80
CA CYS A 810 -12.32 -2.11 -6.47
C CYS A 810 -11.64 -2.50 -7.79
N GLY A 811 -11.14 -1.52 -8.55
CA GLY A 811 -10.42 -1.68 -9.82
C GLY A 811 -9.12 -2.50 -9.74
N LEU A 812 -8.55 -2.64 -8.55
CA LEU A 812 -7.41 -3.54 -8.32
C LEU A 812 -7.79 -5.03 -8.35
N THR A 813 -9.08 -5.34 -8.18
CA THR A 813 -9.60 -6.71 -8.06
C THR A 813 -10.68 -7.06 -9.08
N GLN A 814 -11.10 -6.08 -9.88
CA GLN A 814 -12.11 -6.22 -10.90
C GLN A 814 -11.92 -5.18 -12.01
N SER A 815 -12.36 -5.49 -13.23
CA SER A 815 -12.33 -4.54 -14.36
C SER A 815 -13.59 -3.63 -14.33
N MET A 816 -13.55 -2.52 -13.58
CA MET A 816 -14.69 -1.63 -13.37
C MET A 816 -15.24 -1.01 -14.66
N PHE A 817 -14.38 -0.81 -15.67
CA PHE A 817 -14.78 -0.19 -16.94
C PHE A 817 -15.11 -1.20 -18.05
N ALA A 818 -14.88 -2.49 -17.83
CA ALA A 818 -15.30 -3.55 -18.76
C ALA A 818 -16.80 -3.84 -18.63
N HIS A 819 -17.35 -3.79 -17.41
CA HIS A 819 -18.77 -3.99 -17.19
C HIS A 819 -19.58 -2.70 -17.44
N GLN A 820 -20.60 -2.82 -18.30
CA GLN A 820 -21.49 -1.72 -18.68
C GLN A 820 -22.13 -1.01 -17.48
N MET A 821 -22.52 -1.79 -16.46
CA MET A 821 -23.16 -1.32 -15.23
C MET A 821 -22.29 -0.35 -14.43
N THR A 822 -21.08 -0.79 -14.07
CA THR A 822 -20.12 0.00 -13.27
C THR A 822 -19.56 1.16 -14.06
N ALA A 823 -19.33 1.01 -15.37
CA ALA A 823 -18.91 2.10 -16.23
C ALA A 823 -20.00 3.20 -16.31
N SER A 824 -21.26 2.81 -16.56
CA SER A 824 -22.39 3.74 -16.63
C SER A 824 -22.63 4.43 -15.28
N PHE A 825 -22.57 3.69 -14.18
CA PHE A 825 -22.72 4.27 -12.84
C PHE A 825 -21.63 5.31 -12.56
N TYR A 826 -20.37 5.03 -12.89
CA TYR A 826 -19.24 5.94 -12.68
C TYR A 826 -19.47 7.28 -13.39
N VAL A 827 -19.73 7.24 -14.70
CA VAL A 827 -19.91 8.46 -15.50
C VAL A 827 -21.12 9.25 -15.04
N THR A 828 -22.22 8.56 -14.67
CA THR A 828 -23.42 9.20 -14.14
C THR A 828 -23.14 9.90 -12.80
N ILE A 829 -22.54 9.20 -11.84
CA ILE A 829 -22.36 9.74 -10.49
C ILE A 829 -21.30 10.84 -10.46
N VAL A 830 -20.24 10.74 -11.27
CA VAL A 830 -19.23 11.79 -11.41
C VAL A 830 -19.87 13.07 -11.97
N GLY A 831 -20.71 12.96 -13.00
CA GLY A 831 -21.48 14.10 -13.54
C GLY A 831 -22.40 14.72 -12.49
N LEU A 832 -23.22 13.90 -11.82
CA LEU A 832 -24.19 14.34 -10.80
C LEU A 832 -23.50 15.09 -9.65
N LEU A 833 -22.48 14.47 -9.07
CA LEU A 833 -21.76 15.04 -7.92
C LEU A 833 -20.98 16.29 -8.31
N THR A 834 -20.45 16.38 -9.54
CA THR A 834 -19.78 17.58 -10.03
C THR A 834 -20.77 18.74 -10.11
N GLY A 835 -21.92 18.53 -10.75
CA GLY A 835 -22.96 19.57 -10.86
C GLY A 835 -23.50 20.01 -9.49
N LEU A 836 -23.78 19.06 -8.59
CA LEU A 836 -24.25 19.37 -7.23
C LEU A 836 -23.22 20.19 -6.45
N SER A 837 -21.93 19.86 -6.61
CA SER A 837 -20.83 20.58 -5.96
C SER A 837 -20.65 22.00 -6.49
N ILE A 838 -20.86 22.22 -7.80
CA ILE A 838 -20.83 23.55 -8.41
C ILE A 838 -21.97 24.41 -7.87
N VAL A 839 -23.20 23.88 -7.85
CA VAL A 839 -24.38 24.58 -7.32
C VAL A 839 -24.20 24.92 -5.85
N GLU A 840 -23.68 24.00 -5.05
CA GLU A 840 -23.38 24.23 -3.62
C GLU A 840 -22.32 25.32 -3.41
N GLY A 841 -21.21 25.27 -4.15
CA GLY A 841 -20.16 26.29 -4.07
C GLY A 841 -20.65 27.68 -4.50
N ALA A 842 -21.52 27.75 -5.50
CA ALA A 842 -22.13 28.99 -5.95
C ALA A 842 -23.08 29.58 -4.88
N ARG A 843 -23.90 28.74 -4.23
CA ARG A 843 -24.74 29.16 -3.08
C ARG A 843 -23.91 29.70 -1.93
N HIS A 844 -22.78 29.05 -1.61
CA HIS A 844 -21.89 29.49 -0.54
C HIS A 844 -21.26 30.87 -0.84
N ARG A 845 -20.75 31.08 -2.06
CA ARG A 845 -20.20 32.40 -2.46
C ARG A 845 -21.23 33.50 -2.38
N ALA A 846 -22.44 33.25 -2.86
CA ALA A 846 -23.51 34.24 -2.83
C ALA A 846 -23.97 34.58 -1.40
N LYS A 847 -23.88 33.62 -0.46
CA LYS A 847 -24.13 33.88 0.97
C LYS A 847 -23.04 34.71 1.65
N ASN A 848 -21.79 34.61 1.19
CA ASN A 848 -20.67 35.38 1.76
C ASN A 848 -20.49 36.76 1.11
N ALA A 849 -21.13 37.00 -0.04
CA ALA A 849 -21.14 38.30 -0.72
C ALA A 849 -22.28 39.22 -0.25
N ARG A 850 -23.28 38.64 0.43
CA ARG A 850 -24.27 39.34 1.25
C ARG A 850 -23.74 39.47 2.67
#